data_AF-A0A2M7KXA5-F1
#
_entry.id   AF-A0A2M7KXA5-F1
#
_cell.length_a   1.000
_cell.length_b   1.000
_cell.length_c   1.000
_cell.angle_alpha   90.00
_cell.angle_beta   90.00
_cell.angle_gamma   90.00
#
_symmetry.space_group_name_H-M   'P 1'
#
loop_
_entity.id
_entity.type
_entity.pdbx_description
1 polymer ?
#
loop_
_entity_poly.entity_id
_entity_poly.type
_entity_poly.pdbx_seq_one_letter_code
_entity_poly.pdbx_strand_id
1 'polypeptide(L)'
;MENIGDVPVKNPWVLVNGKRDWRTVQRIIESALRPGMTDGDKAVALWWQEVNSRFHATTEDDECNDPVKVHNVYGYTLCGNDAINLFGLWSVAGLQVRACRIQGHCITEVFADGRWNLLDGDEHGLYLLRDNRTIASQTDLARDHDLIKRHHTYGVLAGDSRTTDEFSASLFCYEEPGGKYNPSLTHSMELTLRPGEAIEWGWGHEQLKFHGRGSIESGWGPTAAGRVCNGRWRYAVDFTKPGWRYATDQPHGVAADPAGLRATADRGAIVIPMRSPYVFVGGEVTVAGNATLSLSWDGKEWQALVAEGGRIDLDPLFPHDGEPRYQYFLRLEPGQEPVRSLTIENDLQMAQLSLPALELGKNAIAYTDDTTEPHRVRLTHRWIERSSTHPPAAVAGALSPPDGGTVRGTKLQFHWEPATDPDGDAIADYEFLLSDRADMAWPLSSNLHRLVSHTPDRGKAQFGLPYLGLLNSDTTYYWKVRPRDANRVWGPWSKVFTFRTKTPHPPVGLKLETDQNARTVTVHWEPASEGTRPTKYKVYGSSEKGFTVSDVAYEVNVGNQGEANTLKSPFPANLMCETAATSCQVVGAALRAPNVNQAFYRVVAVDGDGLESGPSDYVELPRPFLFTQPVTAIEVRTEWEYPVRTLASLGDLRSRTKDPTSVYNATYWDIERPRYSLVHGPEWMAMEEQTGLLTGRPPVPGKYDVRVAAKIGKKTDTQAFVLEVAFR
;
A
#
# COMPACT_ATOMS: atom_id res chain seq x y z
N MET A 1 -34.18 -4.16 6.60
CA MET A 1 -34.80 -3.11 7.45
C MET A 1 -35.96 -2.52 6.70
N GLU A 2 -37.15 -2.44 7.30
CA GLU A 2 -38.40 -2.10 6.62
C GLU A 2 -39.20 -1.06 7.43
N ASN A 3 -39.72 -0.03 6.77
CA ASN A 3 -40.69 0.88 7.34
C ASN A 3 -42.10 0.29 7.23
N ILE A 4 -42.62 -0.17 8.36
CA ILE A 4 -43.96 -0.78 8.49
C ILE A 4 -44.99 0.18 9.11
N GLY A 5 -44.61 1.45 9.28
CA GLY A 5 -45.46 2.52 9.76
C GLY A 5 -46.04 3.37 8.62
N ASP A 6 -46.69 4.47 9.01
CA ASP A 6 -47.41 5.37 8.09
C ASP A 6 -46.71 6.72 7.89
N VAL A 7 -45.49 6.89 8.42
CA VAL A 7 -44.67 8.10 8.28
C VAL A 7 -43.27 7.74 7.76
N PRO A 8 -42.58 8.63 7.02
CA PRO A 8 -41.20 8.41 6.61
C PRO A 8 -40.25 8.30 7.80
N VAL A 9 -39.30 7.39 7.72
CA VAL A 9 -38.24 7.18 8.73
C VAL A 9 -36.94 7.76 8.19
N LYS A 10 -36.38 8.74 8.89
CA LYS A 10 -35.21 9.51 8.46
C LYS A 10 -33.92 8.90 9.00
N ASN A 11 -32.92 8.72 8.14
CA ASN A 11 -31.59 8.19 8.45
C ASN A 11 -31.57 6.92 9.32
N PRO A 12 -32.44 5.91 9.04
CA PRO A 12 -32.41 4.68 9.81
C PRO A 12 -31.11 3.91 9.54
N TRP A 13 -30.51 3.35 10.59
CA TRP A 13 -29.27 2.60 10.50
C TRP A 13 -29.20 1.47 11.53
N VAL A 14 -28.42 0.43 11.20
CA VAL A 14 -28.18 -0.72 12.08
C VAL A 14 -26.67 -0.87 12.28
N LEU A 15 -26.24 -0.88 13.55
CA LEU A 15 -24.87 -1.18 13.94
C LEU A 15 -24.82 -2.52 14.67
N VAL A 16 -23.84 -3.34 14.34
CA VAL A 16 -23.55 -4.58 15.06
C VAL A 16 -22.26 -4.40 15.83
N ASN A 17 -22.30 -4.69 17.13
CA ASN A 17 -21.19 -4.61 18.07
C ASN A 17 -20.51 -3.23 18.12
N GLY A 18 -21.22 -2.16 17.74
CA GLY A 18 -20.70 -0.79 17.70
C GLY A 18 -19.57 -0.58 16.68
N LYS A 19 -19.41 -1.47 15.69
CA LYS A 19 -18.33 -1.43 14.70
C LYS A 19 -18.82 -0.81 13.38
N ARG A 20 -17.87 -0.23 12.63
CA ARG A 20 -18.05 0.21 11.23
C ARG A 20 -19.16 1.23 11.02
N ASP A 21 -19.27 2.19 11.94
CA ASP A 21 -20.08 3.39 11.66
C ASP A 21 -19.30 4.27 10.69
N TRP A 22 -19.56 4.09 9.40
CA TRP A 22 -18.86 4.80 8.31
C TRP A 22 -19.79 5.69 7.51
N ARG A 23 -20.90 6.14 8.11
CA ARG A 23 -21.96 6.87 7.41
C ARG A 23 -21.54 8.27 6.92
N THR A 24 -20.50 8.84 7.54
CA THR A 24 -19.93 10.14 7.21
C THR A 24 -18.43 10.10 7.44
N VAL A 25 -17.70 11.04 6.84
CA VAL A 25 -16.25 11.22 7.07
C VAL A 25 -15.93 11.33 8.58
N GLN A 26 -16.73 12.09 9.32
CA GLN A 26 -16.53 12.28 10.76
C GLN A 26 -16.65 10.96 11.53
N ARG A 27 -17.63 10.11 11.18
CA ARG A 27 -17.80 8.79 11.82
C ARG A 27 -16.66 7.82 11.49
N ILE A 28 -16.14 7.85 10.25
CA ILE A 28 -14.95 7.09 9.84
C ILE A 28 -13.73 7.47 10.67
N ILE A 29 -13.57 8.76 10.98
CA ILE A 29 -12.47 9.24 11.81
C ILE A 29 -12.67 8.82 13.27
N GLU A 30 -13.87 8.99 13.81
CA GLU A 30 -14.22 8.59 15.18
C GLU A 30 -14.06 7.08 15.42
N SER A 31 -14.21 6.23 14.39
CA SER A 31 -14.02 4.79 14.54
C SER A 31 -12.55 4.38 14.69
N ALA A 32 -11.61 5.18 14.17
CA ALA A 32 -10.17 4.90 14.26
C ALA A 32 -9.53 5.60 15.47
N LEU A 33 -9.96 6.82 15.78
CA LEU A 33 -9.28 7.70 16.73
C LEU A 33 -9.74 7.48 18.18
N ARG A 34 -8.79 7.61 19.11
CA ARG A 34 -9.05 7.59 20.56
C ARG A 34 -8.53 8.86 21.23
N PRO A 35 -9.17 9.33 22.31
CA PRO A 35 -8.64 10.45 23.09
C PRO A 35 -7.18 10.21 23.52
N GLY A 36 -6.34 11.23 23.37
CA GLY A 36 -4.93 11.17 23.78
C GLY A 36 -3.94 10.63 22.75
N MET A 37 -4.39 10.24 21.55
CA MET A 37 -3.48 9.90 20.45
C MET A 37 -2.61 11.09 20.03
N THR A 38 -1.32 10.84 19.81
CA THR A 38 -0.42 11.76 19.11
C THR A 38 -0.82 11.89 17.64
N ASP A 39 -0.30 12.88 16.93
CA ASP A 39 -0.56 13.04 15.51
C ASP A 39 -0.04 11.84 14.69
N GLY A 40 1.09 11.26 15.10
CA GLY A 40 1.60 9.99 14.55
C GLY A 40 0.64 8.82 14.80
N ASP A 41 0.12 8.66 16.02
CA ASP A 41 -0.84 7.61 16.35
C ASP A 41 -2.15 7.77 15.55
N LYS A 42 -2.65 9.00 15.37
CA LYS A 42 -3.84 9.27 14.53
C LYS A 42 -3.59 8.89 13.08
N ALA A 43 -2.42 9.25 12.55
CA ALA A 43 -2.04 8.96 11.18
C ALA A 43 -2.03 7.45 10.91
N VAL A 44 -1.35 6.68 11.77
CA VAL A 44 -1.25 5.21 11.64
C VAL A 44 -2.60 4.55 11.90
N ALA A 45 -3.42 5.04 12.84
CA ALA A 45 -4.74 4.48 13.11
C ALA A 45 -5.69 4.59 11.89
N LEU A 46 -5.68 5.74 11.22
CA LEU A 46 -6.49 5.97 10.02
C LEU A 46 -5.99 5.16 8.83
N TRP A 47 -4.66 5.12 8.60
CA TRP A 47 -4.06 4.25 7.59
C TRP A 47 -4.39 2.78 7.85
N TRP A 48 -4.25 2.32 9.09
CA TRP A 48 -4.53 0.95 9.48
C TRP A 48 -5.99 0.56 9.24
N GLN A 49 -6.93 1.47 9.50
CA GLN A 49 -8.33 1.26 9.17
C GLN A 49 -8.55 1.14 7.66
N GLU A 50 -7.98 2.06 6.87
CA GLU A 50 -8.07 2.07 5.41
C GLU A 50 -7.61 0.72 4.82
N VAL A 51 -6.39 0.30 5.14
CA VAL A 51 -5.79 -0.93 4.57
C VAL A 51 -6.49 -2.22 5.02
N ASN A 52 -7.27 -2.19 6.10
CA ASN A 52 -8.07 -3.33 6.55
C ASN A 52 -9.53 -3.28 6.07
N SER A 53 -9.94 -2.24 5.34
CA SER A 53 -11.33 -2.01 4.94
C SER A 53 -11.56 -2.06 3.43
N ARG A 54 -10.50 -2.30 2.65
CA ARG A 54 -10.55 -2.30 1.18
C ARG A 54 -9.71 -3.41 0.56
N PHE A 55 -9.84 -3.58 -0.76
CA PHE A 55 -8.89 -4.35 -1.58
C PHE A 55 -8.43 -3.55 -2.81
N HIS A 56 -7.42 -4.05 -3.51
CA HIS A 56 -6.81 -3.38 -4.66
C HIS A 56 -7.66 -3.56 -5.94
N ALA A 57 -8.33 -2.50 -6.39
CA ALA A 57 -9.06 -2.39 -7.66
C ALA A 57 -9.53 -0.93 -7.89
N THR A 58 -10.05 -0.58 -9.07
CA THR A 58 -10.62 0.76 -9.33
C THR A 58 -11.89 0.72 -10.18
N THR A 59 -12.71 1.77 -10.06
CA THR A 59 -13.82 2.06 -10.97
C THR A 59 -13.37 2.72 -12.28
N GLU A 60 -12.11 3.15 -12.37
CA GLU A 60 -11.56 3.93 -13.50
C GLU A 60 -12.28 5.28 -13.72
N ASP A 61 -12.88 5.82 -12.66
CA ASP A 61 -13.44 7.17 -12.57
C ASP A 61 -13.27 7.72 -11.14
N ASP A 62 -13.95 8.82 -10.81
CA ASP A 62 -13.80 9.53 -9.54
C ASP A 62 -14.65 8.95 -8.38
N GLU A 63 -15.39 7.86 -8.59
CA GLU A 63 -16.31 7.33 -7.57
C GLU A 63 -15.61 6.81 -6.31
N CYS A 64 -14.36 6.34 -6.44
CA CYS A 64 -13.52 5.92 -5.31
C CYS A 64 -12.70 7.07 -4.68
N ASN A 65 -12.92 8.33 -5.06
CA ASN A 65 -12.25 9.50 -4.44
C ASN A 65 -13.01 10.09 -3.24
N ASP A 66 -14.01 9.37 -2.72
CA ASP A 66 -14.76 9.70 -1.51
C ASP A 66 -14.65 8.56 -0.49
N PRO A 67 -14.17 8.82 0.74
CA PRO A 67 -13.95 7.76 1.72
C PRO A 67 -15.25 7.10 2.18
N VAL A 68 -16.38 7.81 2.17
CA VAL A 68 -17.69 7.21 2.54
C VAL A 68 -18.13 6.22 1.47
N LYS A 69 -17.94 6.56 0.19
CA LYS A 69 -18.23 5.63 -0.93
C LYS A 69 -17.29 4.43 -0.92
N VAL A 70 -16.00 4.62 -0.69
CA VAL A 70 -15.05 3.50 -0.58
C VAL A 70 -15.46 2.55 0.53
N HIS A 71 -15.77 3.07 1.72
CA HIS A 71 -16.10 2.23 2.87
C HIS A 71 -17.45 1.52 2.74
N ASN A 72 -18.47 2.14 2.11
CA ASN A 72 -19.84 1.59 2.11
C ASN A 72 -20.32 1.04 0.76
N VAL A 73 -19.83 1.57 -0.37
CA VAL A 73 -20.35 1.26 -1.71
C VAL A 73 -19.41 0.31 -2.46
N TYR A 74 -18.12 0.66 -2.55
CA TYR A 74 -17.19 -0.05 -3.42
C TYR A 74 -16.35 -1.11 -2.68
N GLY A 75 -15.72 -0.74 -1.57
CA GLY A 75 -14.84 -1.64 -0.81
C GLY A 75 -13.48 -1.87 -1.47
N TYR A 76 -13.08 -1.04 -2.44
CA TYR A 76 -11.80 -1.12 -3.13
C TYR A 76 -11.28 0.24 -3.57
N THR A 77 -9.95 0.33 -3.68
CA THR A 77 -9.19 1.50 -4.14
C THR A 77 -7.96 1.06 -4.93
N LEU A 78 -7.50 1.94 -5.83
CA LEU A 78 -6.17 1.91 -6.45
C LEU A 78 -5.36 3.09 -5.88
N CYS A 79 -4.03 3.07 -6.03
CA CYS A 79 -3.10 4.08 -5.53
C CYS A 79 -3.58 5.53 -5.55
N GLY A 80 -4.12 6.02 -6.68
CA GLY A 80 -4.65 7.38 -6.78
C GLY A 80 -5.83 7.63 -5.85
N ASN A 81 -6.82 6.72 -5.85
CA ASN A 81 -8.01 6.81 -5.02
C ASN A 81 -7.64 6.74 -3.53
N ASP A 82 -6.78 5.78 -3.16
CA ASP A 82 -6.34 5.56 -1.78
C ASP A 82 -5.59 6.78 -1.21
N ALA A 83 -4.61 7.31 -1.97
CA ALA A 83 -3.87 8.51 -1.59
C ALA A 83 -4.80 9.72 -1.38
N ILE A 84 -5.83 9.89 -2.23
CA ILE A 84 -6.84 10.93 -2.10
C ILE A 84 -7.67 10.75 -0.82
N ASN A 85 -8.12 9.52 -0.53
CA ASN A 85 -8.93 9.24 0.67
C ASN A 85 -8.14 9.47 1.95
N LEU A 86 -6.90 8.98 2.06
CA LEU A 86 -6.04 9.25 3.21
C LEU A 86 -5.74 10.74 3.38
N PHE A 87 -5.50 11.46 2.28
CA PHE A 87 -5.34 12.92 2.31
C PHE A 87 -6.57 13.60 2.94
N GLY A 88 -7.77 13.20 2.53
CA GLY A 88 -9.03 13.72 3.06
C GLY A 88 -9.24 13.40 4.54
N LEU A 89 -9.08 12.13 4.93
CA LEU A 89 -9.27 11.66 6.30
C LEU A 89 -8.30 12.35 7.27
N TRP A 90 -7.02 12.43 6.94
CA TRP A 90 -6.03 13.14 7.76
C TRP A 90 -6.28 14.65 7.82
N SER A 91 -6.70 15.28 6.72
CA SER A 91 -7.05 16.71 6.70
C SER A 91 -8.19 17.03 7.67
N VAL A 92 -9.27 16.24 7.63
CA VAL A 92 -10.43 16.42 8.54
C VAL A 92 -10.06 16.08 9.98
N ALA A 93 -9.14 15.13 10.20
CA ALA A 93 -8.59 14.83 11.52
C ALA A 93 -7.65 15.92 12.07
N GLY A 94 -7.43 17.01 11.32
CA GLY A 94 -6.63 18.15 11.73
C GLY A 94 -5.12 17.96 11.58
N LEU A 95 -4.69 16.97 10.79
CA LEU A 95 -3.27 16.72 10.51
C LEU A 95 -2.80 17.55 9.32
N GLN A 96 -1.53 17.95 9.34
CA GLN A 96 -0.91 18.58 8.18
C GLN A 96 -0.54 17.50 7.15
N VAL A 97 -1.04 17.63 5.93
CA VAL A 97 -0.83 16.65 4.86
C VAL A 97 -0.29 17.28 3.59
N ARG A 98 0.36 16.48 2.75
CA ARG A 98 0.74 16.88 1.39
C ARG A 98 0.61 15.74 0.41
N ALA A 99 0.23 16.11 -0.82
CA ALA A 99 0.35 15.23 -1.96
C ALA A 99 1.81 15.14 -2.41
N CYS A 100 2.15 14.00 -2.93
CA CYS A 100 3.50 13.64 -3.35
C CYS A 100 3.52 13.43 -4.86
N ARG A 101 4.59 13.88 -5.51
CA ARG A 101 4.79 13.62 -6.93
C ARG A 101 5.64 12.36 -7.06
N ILE A 102 5.06 11.28 -7.58
CA ILE A 102 5.81 10.12 -8.06
C ILE A 102 5.31 9.70 -9.44
N GLN A 103 5.99 8.77 -10.09
CA GLN A 103 5.66 8.30 -11.43
C GLN A 103 5.21 6.85 -11.38
N GLY A 104 4.06 6.57 -11.98
CA GLY A 104 3.43 5.24 -11.94
C GLY A 104 2.65 4.97 -10.65
N HIS A 105 2.89 5.71 -9.57
CA HIS A 105 2.21 5.49 -8.29
C HIS A 105 1.64 6.79 -7.74
N CYS A 106 0.78 6.72 -6.74
CA CYS A 106 0.24 7.89 -6.04
C CYS A 106 0.28 7.62 -4.54
N ILE A 107 0.82 8.58 -3.79
CA ILE A 107 1.02 8.49 -2.34
C ILE A 107 0.67 9.83 -1.69
N THR A 108 0.49 9.80 -0.37
CA THR A 108 0.27 10.98 0.47
C THR A 108 1.20 10.91 1.68
N GLU A 109 1.69 12.06 2.13
CA GLU A 109 2.45 12.20 3.37
C GLU A 109 1.70 13.04 4.39
N VAL A 110 1.98 12.73 5.66
CA VAL A 110 1.45 13.44 6.82
C VAL A 110 2.61 13.94 7.68
N PHE A 111 2.50 15.17 8.18
CA PHE A 111 3.49 15.75 9.07
C PHE A 111 3.16 15.36 10.52
N ALA A 112 4.02 14.56 11.12
CA ALA A 112 3.91 14.12 12.50
C ALA A 112 5.32 13.93 13.08
N ASP A 113 5.45 14.04 14.41
CA ASP A 113 6.73 13.85 15.11
C ASP A 113 7.87 14.75 14.57
N GLY A 114 7.51 15.95 14.10
CA GLY A 114 8.45 16.96 13.59
C GLY A 114 8.97 16.72 12.17
N ARG A 115 8.41 15.76 11.42
CA ARG A 115 8.83 15.43 10.05
C ARG A 115 7.67 14.95 9.18
N TRP A 116 7.93 14.78 7.89
CA TRP A 116 7.00 14.10 6.97
C TRP A 116 7.15 12.59 7.09
N ASN A 117 6.01 11.90 7.16
CA ASN A 117 5.88 10.45 7.25
C ASN A 117 5.01 9.94 6.09
N LEU A 118 5.45 8.88 5.43
CA LEU A 118 4.72 8.21 4.36
C LEU A 118 4.05 6.94 4.88
N LEU A 119 2.75 6.86 4.66
CA LEU A 119 1.94 5.66 4.91
C LEU A 119 1.23 5.32 3.60
N ASP A 120 1.67 4.25 2.95
CA ASP A 120 1.13 3.82 1.67
C ASP A 120 -0.10 2.94 1.90
N GLY A 121 -1.29 3.48 1.66
CA GLY A 121 -2.49 2.69 1.83
C GLY A 121 -2.65 1.65 0.73
N ASP A 122 -2.23 1.90 -0.51
CA ASP A 122 -2.43 0.98 -1.64
C ASP A 122 -1.51 -0.25 -1.61
N GLU A 123 -0.22 -0.05 -1.35
CA GLU A 123 0.75 -1.14 -1.20
C GLU A 123 0.82 -1.68 0.24
N HIS A 124 -0.05 -1.21 1.15
CA HIS A 124 -0.03 -1.54 2.58
C HIS A 124 1.36 -1.26 3.22
N GLY A 125 2.04 -0.22 2.76
CA GLY A 125 3.40 0.12 3.14
C GLY A 125 3.48 0.94 4.43
N LEU A 126 4.13 0.37 5.45
CA LEU A 126 4.63 1.08 6.63
C LEU A 126 6.14 0.87 6.70
N TYR A 127 6.89 1.83 6.17
CA TYR A 127 8.34 1.76 6.03
C TYR A 127 9.05 2.52 7.13
N LEU A 128 9.95 1.85 7.84
CA LEU A 128 10.76 2.46 8.90
C LEU A 128 12.19 2.72 8.46
N LEU A 129 12.75 3.85 8.92
CA LEU A 129 14.18 4.12 8.87
C LEU A 129 14.98 3.06 9.64
N ARG A 130 16.31 3.12 9.55
CA ARG A 130 17.22 2.12 10.16
C ARG A 130 17.18 2.09 11.69
N ASP A 131 16.58 3.09 12.31
CA ASP A 131 16.31 3.10 13.75
C ASP A 131 15.09 2.23 14.13
N ASN A 132 14.37 1.66 13.17
CA ASN A 132 13.10 0.92 13.32
C ASN A 132 12.11 1.60 14.29
N ARG A 133 12.10 2.93 14.33
CA ARG A 133 11.19 3.74 15.15
C ARG A 133 10.54 4.82 14.30
N THR A 134 11.31 5.41 13.38
CA THR A 134 10.86 6.55 12.59
C THR A 134 10.28 6.12 11.26
N ILE A 135 9.06 6.56 10.95
CA ILE A 135 8.43 6.34 9.64
C ILE A 135 9.19 7.14 8.58
N ALA A 136 9.50 6.49 7.46
CA ALA A 136 10.21 7.10 6.35
C ALA A 136 9.33 8.09 5.58
N SER A 137 9.92 9.17 5.10
CA SER A 137 9.32 10.05 4.09
C SER A 137 9.58 9.51 2.68
N GLN A 138 8.86 10.03 1.69
CA GLN A 138 9.16 9.82 0.27
C GLN A 138 10.63 10.13 -0.07
N THR A 139 11.18 11.22 0.49
CA THR A 139 12.57 11.61 0.25
C THR A 139 13.55 10.57 0.81
N ASP A 140 13.26 10.00 1.98
CA ASP A 140 14.08 8.93 2.55
C ASP A 140 14.03 7.68 1.67
N LEU A 141 12.83 7.32 1.18
CA LEU A 141 12.64 6.15 0.32
C LEU A 141 13.30 6.32 -1.05
N ALA A 142 13.19 7.49 -1.67
CA ALA A 142 13.88 7.79 -2.94
C ALA A 142 15.41 7.84 -2.80
N ARG A 143 15.91 8.16 -1.60
CA ARG A 143 17.33 8.10 -1.27
C ARG A 143 17.80 6.65 -1.06
N ASP A 144 17.05 5.85 -0.32
CA ASP A 144 17.43 4.49 0.07
C ASP A 144 16.31 3.47 -0.20
N HIS A 145 16.29 2.91 -1.40
CA HIS A 145 15.34 1.87 -1.76
C HIS A 145 15.41 0.62 -0.88
N ASP A 146 16.53 0.32 -0.23
CA ASP A 146 16.60 -0.83 0.68
C ASP A 146 15.68 -0.67 1.90
N LEU A 147 15.23 0.56 2.20
CA LEU A 147 14.15 0.78 3.17
C LEU A 147 12.83 0.15 2.71
N ILE A 148 12.57 0.01 1.41
CA ILE A 148 11.39 -0.69 0.87
C ILE A 148 11.73 -2.15 0.59
N LYS A 149 12.90 -2.46 0.00
CA LYS A 149 13.30 -3.85 -0.36
C LYS A 149 13.37 -4.80 0.84
N ARG A 150 13.44 -4.26 2.07
CA ARG A 150 13.41 -5.01 3.34
C ARG A 150 12.01 -5.12 3.96
N HIS A 151 10.97 -4.65 3.27
CA HIS A 151 9.58 -4.67 3.71
C HIS A 151 8.68 -5.39 2.71
N HIS A 152 7.73 -6.14 3.26
CA HIS A 152 6.65 -6.79 2.52
C HIS A 152 5.64 -5.75 1.99
N THR A 153 5.24 -5.88 0.72
CA THR A 153 4.18 -5.05 0.10
C THR A 153 2.90 -5.84 -0.22
N TYR A 154 1.77 -5.13 -0.40
CA TYR A 154 0.44 -5.65 -0.74
C TYR A 154 -0.29 -6.46 0.36
N GLY A 155 0.10 -6.27 1.63
CA GLY A 155 -0.66 -6.75 2.79
C GLY A 155 -0.69 -8.27 2.97
N VAL A 156 -1.45 -8.75 3.94
CA VAL A 156 -1.33 -10.15 4.43
C VAL A 156 -1.79 -11.24 3.47
N LEU A 157 -2.51 -10.87 2.41
CA LEU A 157 -2.99 -11.80 1.39
C LEU A 157 -1.95 -12.01 0.28
N ALA A 158 -0.92 -11.15 0.20
CA ALA A 158 0.20 -11.33 -0.70
C ALA A 158 1.25 -12.27 -0.08
N GLY A 159 1.86 -13.11 -0.93
CA GLY A 159 3.02 -13.92 -0.55
C GLY A 159 4.32 -13.12 -0.60
N ASP A 160 5.36 -13.61 0.09
CA ASP A 160 6.71 -13.00 -0.01
C ASP A 160 7.21 -13.01 -1.45
N SER A 161 7.67 -11.86 -1.94
CA SER A 161 8.22 -11.74 -3.29
C SER A 161 9.22 -10.60 -3.36
N ARG A 162 10.51 -10.96 -3.31
CA ARG A 162 11.61 -9.99 -3.46
C ARG A 162 11.48 -9.18 -4.75
N THR A 163 11.06 -9.81 -5.84
CA THR A 163 10.83 -9.14 -7.13
C THR A 163 9.74 -8.07 -7.01
N THR A 164 8.67 -8.36 -6.28
CA THR A 164 7.56 -7.42 -6.03
C THR A 164 8.01 -6.29 -5.13
N ASP A 165 8.73 -6.58 -4.03
CA ASP A 165 9.21 -5.54 -3.10
C ASP A 165 10.22 -4.61 -3.79
N GLU A 166 11.11 -5.15 -4.63
CA GLU A 166 12.06 -4.34 -5.42
C GLU A 166 11.35 -3.54 -6.53
N PHE A 167 10.34 -4.11 -7.17
CA PHE A 167 9.51 -3.35 -8.13
C PHE A 167 8.77 -2.22 -7.42
N SER A 168 8.19 -2.48 -6.24
CA SER A 168 7.52 -1.49 -5.40
C SER A 168 8.49 -0.35 -5.06
N ALA A 169 9.72 -0.69 -4.62
CA ALA A 169 10.76 0.30 -4.36
C ALA A 169 11.05 1.20 -5.57
N SER A 170 11.00 0.64 -6.78
CA SER A 170 11.20 1.38 -8.03
C SER A 170 10.15 2.46 -8.31
N LEU A 171 9.03 2.49 -7.61
CA LEU A 171 8.00 3.53 -7.76
C LEU A 171 8.36 4.82 -6.98
N PHE A 172 9.25 4.73 -5.99
CA PHE A 172 9.61 5.83 -5.08
C PHE A 172 10.89 6.53 -5.56
N CYS A 173 10.72 7.49 -6.47
CA CYS A 173 11.84 7.99 -7.29
C CYS A 173 12.06 9.50 -7.28
N TYR A 174 11.19 10.27 -6.62
CA TYR A 174 11.19 11.72 -6.67
C TYR A 174 11.44 12.27 -5.27
N GLU A 175 12.25 13.31 -5.17
CA GLU A 175 12.64 13.92 -3.89
C GLU A 175 11.86 15.21 -3.60
N GLU A 176 11.16 15.76 -4.60
CA GLU A 176 10.38 17.00 -4.45
C GLU A 176 8.89 16.71 -4.17
N PRO A 177 8.32 17.28 -3.10
CA PRO A 177 6.88 17.26 -2.89
C PRO A 177 6.19 18.08 -3.99
N GLY A 178 5.03 17.62 -4.45
CA GLY A 178 4.30 18.33 -5.48
C GLY A 178 2.98 17.65 -5.82
N GLY A 179 1.90 18.40 -5.74
CA GLY A 179 0.56 17.92 -6.06
C GLY A 179 -0.49 18.63 -5.22
N LYS A 180 -1.75 18.49 -5.62
CA LYS A 180 -2.90 18.80 -4.80
C LYS A 180 -3.90 17.67 -5.01
N TYR A 181 -4.30 17.02 -3.93
CA TYR A 181 -5.45 16.15 -3.95
C TYR A 181 -6.68 16.94 -3.52
N ASN A 182 -7.79 16.70 -4.20
CA ASN A 182 -9.09 17.28 -3.88
C ASN A 182 -10.04 16.12 -3.58
N PRO A 183 -9.99 15.54 -2.38
CA PRO A 183 -10.92 14.47 -2.02
C PRO A 183 -12.36 14.99 -2.05
N SER A 184 -13.28 14.15 -2.52
CA SER A 184 -14.70 14.36 -2.25
C SER A 184 -14.94 14.01 -0.78
N LEU A 185 -15.47 14.96 -0.02
CA LEU A 185 -15.80 14.78 1.40
C LEU A 185 -17.28 15.07 1.68
N THR A 186 -18.10 15.01 0.62
CA THR A 186 -19.49 15.46 0.65
C THR A 186 -20.50 14.32 0.70
N HIS A 187 -20.10 13.08 0.39
CA HIS A 187 -21.04 11.96 0.40
C HIS A 187 -21.45 11.58 1.83
N SER A 188 -22.71 11.20 2.01
CA SER A 188 -23.24 10.67 3.27
C SER A 188 -24.12 9.45 2.98
N MET A 189 -24.19 8.53 3.95
CA MET A 189 -25.10 7.38 3.88
C MET A 189 -26.53 7.71 4.33
N GLU A 190 -26.93 8.97 4.23
CA GLU A 190 -28.26 9.42 4.59
C GLU A 190 -29.32 8.86 3.63
N LEU A 191 -30.40 8.33 4.20
CA LEU A 191 -31.48 7.70 3.47
C LEU A 191 -32.78 7.93 4.23
N THR A 192 -33.88 8.15 3.54
CA THR A 192 -35.22 8.14 4.14
C THR A 192 -35.98 6.93 3.64
N LEU A 193 -36.50 6.11 4.55
CA LEU A 193 -37.42 5.02 4.22
C LEU A 193 -38.86 5.52 4.32
N ARG A 194 -39.52 5.71 3.17
CA ARG A 194 -40.94 6.01 3.07
C ARG A 194 -41.79 4.81 3.54
N PRO A 195 -43.07 5.00 3.91
CA PRO A 195 -43.98 3.89 4.21
C PRO A 195 -43.98 2.86 3.07
N GLY A 196 -43.73 1.59 3.39
CA GLY A 196 -43.62 0.51 2.41
C GLY A 196 -42.24 0.34 1.77
N GLU A 197 -41.21 1.10 2.20
CA GLU A 197 -39.83 0.89 1.79
C GLU A 197 -39.06 -0.05 2.71
N ALA A 198 -38.16 -0.82 2.10
CA ALA A 198 -37.22 -1.69 2.79
C ALA A 198 -35.85 -1.68 2.12
N ILE A 199 -34.80 -1.56 2.92
CA ILE A 199 -33.42 -1.79 2.48
C ILE A 199 -32.91 -3.12 3.04
N GLU A 200 -32.27 -3.90 2.18
CA GLU A 200 -31.65 -5.18 2.48
C GLU A 200 -30.16 -5.10 2.14
N TRP A 201 -29.33 -5.40 3.14
CA TRP A 201 -27.89 -5.58 2.95
C TRP A 201 -27.64 -7.04 2.57
N GLY A 202 -27.15 -7.26 1.36
CA GLY A 202 -26.87 -8.59 0.82
C GLY A 202 -25.38 -8.93 0.90
N TRP A 203 -25.06 -10.15 1.34
CA TRP A 203 -23.69 -10.67 1.31
C TRP A 203 -23.48 -11.41 -0.01
N GLY A 204 -22.60 -10.88 -0.86
CA GLY A 204 -22.32 -11.40 -2.19
C GLY A 204 -23.36 -10.95 -3.23
N HIS A 205 -23.51 -11.74 -4.29
CA HIS A 205 -24.35 -11.43 -5.43
C HIS A 205 -24.87 -12.73 -6.08
N GLU A 206 -26.07 -12.69 -6.64
CA GLU A 206 -26.59 -13.79 -7.48
C GLU A 206 -26.07 -13.68 -8.91
N GLN A 207 -26.01 -12.45 -9.43
CA GLN A 207 -25.40 -12.05 -10.68
C GLN A 207 -24.50 -10.86 -10.40
N LEU A 208 -23.31 -10.82 -11.00
CA LEU A 208 -22.36 -9.74 -10.76
C LEU A 208 -22.89 -8.42 -11.33
N LYS A 209 -23.37 -7.54 -10.46
CA LYS A 209 -23.82 -6.19 -10.79
C LYS A 209 -22.96 -5.17 -10.06
N PHE A 210 -22.32 -4.27 -10.79
CA PHE A 210 -21.39 -3.29 -10.24
C PHE A 210 -21.32 -2.07 -11.14
N HIS A 211 -20.69 -1.01 -10.64
CA HIS A 211 -20.28 0.17 -11.39
C HIS A 211 -18.75 0.20 -11.53
N GLY A 212 -18.27 0.47 -12.74
CA GLY A 212 -16.87 0.65 -13.08
C GLY A 212 -16.66 0.63 -14.61
N ARG A 213 -15.83 1.55 -15.13
CA ARG A 213 -15.54 1.63 -16.58
C ARG A 213 -14.78 0.40 -17.07
N GLY A 214 -13.90 -0.14 -16.23
CA GLY A 214 -13.26 -1.43 -16.42
C GLY A 214 -14.09 -2.57 -15.84
N SER A 215 -14.02 -3.75 -16.45
CA SER A 215 -14.62 -4.96 -15.86
C SER A 215 -13.83 -5.41 -14.63
N ILE A 216 -14.51 -5.58 -13.50
CA ILE A 216 -13.87 -6.03 -12.25
C ILE A 216 -13.27 -7.44 -12.41
N GLU A 217 -13.97 -8.34 -13.11
CA GLU A 217 -13.53 -9.73 -13.25
C GLU A 217 -12.36 -9.86 -14.22
N SER A 218 -12.40 -9.23 -15.40
CA SER A 218 -11.31 -9.33 -16.36
C SER A 218 -10.11 -8.45 -16.02
N GLY A 219 -10.34 -7.32 -15.32
CA GLY A 219 -9.29 -6.40 -14.91
C GLY A 219 -8.56 -6.83 -13.63
N TRP A 220 -9.29 -7.38 -12.64
CA TRP A 220 -8.77 -7.62 -11.28
C TRP A 220 -8.93 -9.08 -10.81
N GLY A 221 -9.55 -9.92 -11.64
CA GLY A 221 -9.68 -11.35 -11.42
C GLY A 221 -10.90 -11.76 -10.60
N PRO A 222 -11.17 -13.08 -10.53
CA PRO A 222 -12.37 -13.63 -9.90
C PRO A 222 -12.40 -13.40 -8.37
N THR A 223 -11.24 -13.21 -7.74
CA THR A 223 -11.18 -12.92 -6.30
C THR A 223 -11.72 -11.52 -5.99
N ALA A 224 -11.45 -10.53 -6.84
CA ALA A 224 -12.01 -9.20 -6.71
C ALA A 224 -13.51 -9.20 -7.00
N ALA A 225 -13.92 -9.83 -8.11
CA ALA A 225 -15.33 -9.97 -8.49
C ALA A 225 -16.15 -10.64 -7.36
N GLY A 226 -15.63 -11.70 -6.74
CA GLY A 226 -16.29 -12.41 -5.63
C GLY A 226 -16.46 -11.61 -4.34
N ARG A 227 -15.84 -10.42 -4.22
CA ARG A 227 -16.00 -9.51 -3.08
C ARG A 227 -17.06 -8.43 -3.31
N VAL A 228 -17.51 -8.24 -4.55
CA VAL A 228 -18.62 -7.35 -4.85
C VAL A 228 -19.89 -7.88 -4.19
N CYS A 229 -20.60 -7.02 -3.47
CA CYS A 229 -21.87 -7.37 -2.84
C CYS A 229 -22.99 -6.50 -3.41
N ASN A 230 -24.18 -7.09 -3.55
CA ASN A 230 -25.39 -6.38 -3.95
C ASN A 230 -26.44 -6.46 -2.84
N GLY A 231 -26.86 -5.29 -2.36
CA GLY A 231 -28.06 -5.16 -1.55
C GLY A 231 -29.27 -4.81 -2.40
N ARG A 232 -30.45 -4.76 -1.76
CA ARG A 232 -31.71 -4.43 -2.42
C ARG A 232 -32.41 -3.27 -1.73
N TRP A 233 -32.96 -2.35 -2.50
CA TRP A 233 -33.92 -1.37 -2.00
C TRP A 233 -35.27 -1.57 -2.69
N ARG A 234 -36.25 -2.00 -1.89
CA ARG A 234 -37.62 -2.24 -2.32
C ARG A 234 -38.51 -1.10 -1.88
N TYR A 235 -39.34 -0.60 -2.78
CA TYR A 235 -40.45 0.29 -2.48
C TYR A 235 -41.78 -0.31 -2.96
N ALA A 236 -42.63 -0.72 -2.02
CA ALA A 236 -43.97 -1.20 -2.31
C ALA A 236 -45.01 -0.11 -2.02
N VAL A 237 -45.47 0.57 -3.07
CA VAL A 237 -46.51 1.59 -2.99
C VAL A 237 -47.87 0.92 -3.02
N ASP A 238 -48.67 1.11 -1.97
CA ASP A 238 -50.07 0.68 -1.89
C ASP A 238 -50.98 1.89 -2.16
N PHE A 239 -51.51 1.97 -3.37
CA PHE A 239 -52.37 3.09 -3.78
C PHE A 239 -53.76 3.04 -3.14
N THR A 240 -54.13 1.95 -2.48
CA THR A 240 -55.39 1.86 -1.73
C THR A 240 -55.30 2.53 -0.35
N LYS A 241 -54.09 2.93 0.08
CA LYS A 241 -53.82 3.53 1.39
C LYS A 241 -53.28 4.95 1.28
N PRO A 242 -53.52 5.84 2.26
CA PRO A 242 -53.04 7.23 2.21
C PRO A 242 -51.52 7.41 2.04
N GLY A 243 -50.73 6.39 2.41
CA GLY A 243 -49.26 6.41 2.34
C GLY A 243 -48.68 6.61 0.93
N TRP A 244 -49.45 6.36 -0.14
CA TRP A 244 -48.97 6.63 -1.51
C TRP A 244 -48.61 8.11 -1.74
N ARG A 245 -49.13 9.03 -0.92
CA ARG A 245 -48.79 10.46 -0.98
C ARG A 245 -47.31 10.75 -0.68
N TYR A 246 -46.59 9.82 -0.05
CA TYR A 246 -45.14 9.94 0.09
C TYR A 246 -44.36 9.51 -1.15
N ALA A 247 -45.02 8.82 -2.10
CA ALA A 247 -44.38 8.38 -3.34
C ALA A 247 -44.12 9.57 -4.28
N THR A 248 -44.91 10.65 -4.20
CA THR A 248 -44.78 11.81 -5.07
C THR A 248 -45.16 13.10 -4.35
N ASP A 249 -44.42 14.17 -4.59
CA ASP A 249 -44.76 15.54 -4.18
C ASP A 249 -45.61 16.27 -5.25
N GLN A 250 -45.73 15.71 -6.46
CA GLN A 250 -46.33 16.34 -7.63
C GLN A 250 -47.36 15.43 -8.33
N PRO A 251 -48.45 15.02 -7.65
CA PRO A 251 -49.52 14.31 -8.33
C PRO A 251 -50.23 15.24 -9.32
N HIS A 252 -50.33 14.84 -10.59
CA HIS A 252 -51.02 15.61 -11.61
C HIS A 252 -52.21 14.83 -12.16
N GLY A 253 -53.42 15.35 -12.01
CA GLY A 253 -54.61 14.76 -12.65
C GLY A 253 -54.87 13.31 -12.23
N VAL A 254 -54.57 12.94 -10.98
CA VAL A 254 -54.80 11.60 -10.42
C VAL A 254 -55.58 11.67 -9.12
N ALA A 255 -56.32 10.60 -8.82
CA ALA A 255 -56.93 10.38 -7.52
C ALA A 255 -56.81 8.90 -7.15
N ALA A 256 -56.72 8.62 -5.85
CA ALA A 256 -56.72 7.27 -5.32
C ALA A 256 -57.89 7.06 -4.37
N ASP A 257 -58.48 5.87 -4.42
CA ASP A 257 -59.55 5.43 -3.53
C ASP A 257 -59.33 3.94 -3.16
N PRO A 258 -60.28 3.28 -2.44
CA PRO A 258 -60.10 1.87 -2.08
C PRO A 258 -59.92 0.90 -3.26
N ALA A 259 -60.24 1.29 -4.50
CA ALA A 259 -60.00 0.48 -5.69
C ALA A 259 -58.58 0.65 -6.27
N GLY A 260 -57.93 1.80 -6.04
CA GLY A 260 -56.57 2.10 -6.48
C GLY A 260 -56.41 3.51 -7.06
N LEU A 261 -55.24 3.78 -7.64
CA LEU A 261 -54.91 5.04 -8.33
C LEU A 261 -55.52 5.05 -9.73
N ARG A 262 -56.18 6.16 -10.08
CA ARG A 262 -56.76 6.41 -11.41
C ARG A 262 -56.42 7.80 -11.93
N ALA A 263 -56.42 7.95 -13.25
CA ALA A 263 -56.42 9.25 -13.89
C ALA A 263 -57.78 9.95 -13.70
N THR A 264 -57.75 11.24 -13.38
CA THR A 264 -58.92 12.14 -13.34
C THR A 264 -58.87 13.19 -14.45
N ALA A 265 -57.84 13.13 -15.30
CA ALA A 265 -57.64 13.98 -16.47
C ALA A 265 -56.99 13.14 -17.58
N ASP A 266 -57.02 13.63 -18.82
CA ASP A 266 -56.50 12.92 -20.00
C ASP A 266 -54.99 12.57 -19.92
N ARG A 267 -54.25 13.13 -18.95
CA ARG A 267 -52.83 12.84 -18.68
C ARG A 267 -52.52 12.75 -17.19
N GLY A 268 -53.30 11.95 -16.46
CA GLY A 268 -53.04 11.69 -15.05
C GLY A 268 -51.70 10.99 -14.83
N ALA A 269 -50.81 11.53 -14.01
CA ALA A 269 -49.53 10.92 -13.69
C ALA A 269 -49.08 11.19 -12.24
N ILE A 270 -48.23 10.28 -11.74
CA ILE A 270 -47.37 10.54 -10.58
C ILE A 270 -45.91 10.36 -10.97
N VAL A 271 -45.02 11.13 -10.37
CA VAL A 271 -43.57 10.99 -10.51
C VAL A 271 -42.97 10.59 -9.18
N ILE A 272 -42.29 9.46 -9.16
CA ILE A 272 -41.67 8.86 -7.98
C ILE A 272 -40.16 9.08 -8.06
N PRO A 273 -39.58 9.99 -7.26
CA PRO A 273 -38.14 10.12 -7.17
C PRO A 273 -37.57 8.93 -6.39
N MET A 274 -36.51 8.34 -6.95
CA MET A 274 -35.68 7.31 -6.31
C MET A 274 -34.30 7.91 -6.11
N ARG A 275 -33.85 8.02 -4.84
CA ARG A 275 -32.57 8.60 -4.44
C ARG A 275 -31.91 7.70 -3.41
N SER A 276 -30.68 7.28 -3.66
CA SER A 276 -29.95 6.34 -2.82
C SER A 276 -28.53 6.87 -2.56
N PRO A 277 -27.97 6.68 -1.36
CA PRO A 277 -26.54 6.90 -1.11
C PRO A 277 -25.66 5.77 -1.68
N TYR A 278 -26.25 4.65 -2.08
CA TYR A 278 -25.60 3.58 -2.84
C TYR A 278 -25.88 3.75 -4.33
N VAL A 279 -24.91 3.40 -5.18
CA VAL A 279 -25.09 3.40 -6.63
C VAL A 279 -26.08 2.31 -7.06
N PHE A 280 -27.00 2.68 -7.95
CA PHE A 280 -27.92 1.75 -8.61
C PHE A 280 -27.17 0.97 -9.69
N VAL A 281 -27.30 -0.36 -9.66
CA VAL A 281 -26.63 -1.27 -10.61
C VAL A 281 -27.60 -2.26 -11.27
N GLY A 282 -28.90 -2.00 -11.15
CA GLY A 282 -29.95 -2.84 -11.68
C GLY A 282 -31.27 -2.67 -10.95
N GLY A 283 -32.29 -3.41 -11.37
CA GLY A 283 -33.57 -3.43 -10.69
C GLY A 283 -34.72 -3.94 -11.53
N GLU A 284 -35.91 -3.84 -10.96
CA GLU A 284 -37.16 -4.29 -11.55
C GLU A 284 -38.33 -3.43 -11.09
N VAL A 285 -39.35 -3.29 -11.95
CA VAL A 285 -40.65 -2.74 -11.57
C VAL A 285 -41.77 -3.73 -11.88
N THR A 286 -42.66 -3.93 -10.91
CA THR A 286 -43.91 -4.67 -11.07
C THR A 286 -45.11 -3.77 -10.76
N VAL A 287 -46.15 -3.82 -11.58
CA VAL A 287 -47.38 -3.03 -11.37
C VAL A 287 -48.61 -3.94 -11.32
N ALA A 288 -49.49 -3.72 -10.34
CA ALA A 288 -50.76 -4.42 -10.22
C ALA A 288 -51.89 -3.54 -10.78
N GLY A 289 -52.18 -3.72 -12.06
CA GLY A 289 -53.16 -2.94 -12.83
C GLY A 289 -52.61 -2.56 -14.20
N ASN A 290 -53.33 -1.70 -14.92
CA ASN A 290 -52.86 -1.18 -16.21
C ASN A 290 -52.20 0.19 -16.00
N ALA A 291 -50.93 0.34 -16.36
CA ALA A 291 -50.21 1.60 -16.32
C ALA A 291 -49.15 1.67 -17.40
N THR A 292 -48.87 2.88 -17.88
CA THR A 292 -47.65 3.18 -18.64
C THR A 292 -46.59 3.70 -17.69
N LEU A 293 -45.37 3.16 -17.81
CA LEU A 293 -44.23 3.54 -16.99
C LEU A 293 -43.13 4.14 -17.87
N SER A 294 -42.47 5.18 -17.36
CA SER A 294 -41.30 5.78 -18.00
C SER A 294 -40.28 6.20 -16.96
N LEU A 295 -39.00 6.14 -17.34
CA LEU A 295 -37.88 6.52 -16.50
C LEU A 295 -37.24 7.80 -17.02
N SER A 296 -36.78 8.65 -16.10
CA SER A 296 -36.00 9.84 -16.42
C SER A 296 -34.81 9.97 -15.47
N TRP A 297 -33.67 10.43 -16.01
CA TRP A 297 -32.48 10.72 -15.20
C TRP A 297 -32.50 12.14 -14.63
N ASP A 298 -33.18 13.08 -15.29
CA ASP A 298 -33.17 14.51 -15.00
C ASP A 298 -34.57 15.10 -14.67
N GLY A 299 -35.61 14.28 -14.79
CA GLY A 299 -37.01 14.67 -14.62
C GLY A 299 -37.63 15.36 -15.83
N LYS A 300 -36.90 15.48 -16.95
CA LYS A 300 -37.33 16.20 -18.17
C LYS A 300 -37.41 15.27 -19.36
N GLU A 301 -36.39 14.48 -19.61
CA GLU A 301 -36.35 13.51 -20.70
C GLU A 301 -36.82 12.15 -20.23
N TRP A 302 -37.83 11.58 -20.89
CA TRP A 302 -38.52 10.36 -20.44
C TRP A 302 -38.38 9.24 -21.45
N GLN A 303 -37.82 8.12 -21.01
CA GLN A 303 -37.73 6.87 -21.75
C GLN A 303 -38.88 5.95 -21.34
N ALA A 304 -39.68 5.48 -22.29
CA ALA A 304 -40.72 4.50 -22.03
C ALA A 304 -40.11 3.17 -21.57
N LEU A 305 -40.74 2.55 -20.57
CA LEU A 305 -40.37 1.23 -20.07
C LEU A 305 -41.31 0.18 -20.67
N VAL A 306 -40.74 -0.93 -21.12
CA VAL A 306 -41.48 -2.04 -21.75
C VAL A 306 -41.66 -3.15 -20.73
N ALA A 307 -42.90 -3.59 -20.52
CA ALA A 307 -43.21 -4.70 -19.66
C ALA A 307 -43.24 -6.02 -20.43
N GLU A 308 -42.57 -7.03 -19.91
CA GLU A 308 -42.63 -8.42 -20.37
C GLU A 308 -43.26 -9.27 -19.26
N GLY A 309 -44.43 -9.86 -19.53
CA GLY A 309 -45.12 -10.70 -18.54
C GLY A 309 -45.56 -9.97 -17.26
N GLY A 310 -45.77 -8.64 -17.30
CA GLY A 310 -46.16 -7.83 -16.15
C GLY A 310 -44.99 -7.33 -15.28
N ARG A 311 -43.76 -7.61 -15.71
CA ARG A 311 -42.50 -7.20 -15.10
C ARG A 311 -41.73 -6.28 -16.06
N ILE A 312 -41.08 -5.26 -15.53
CA ILE A 312 -40.16 -4.40 -16.28
C ILE A 312 -38.77 -4.63 -15.70
N ASP A 313 -37.86 -5.13 -16.54
CA ASP A 313 -36.44 -5.24 -16.21
C ASP A 313 -35.75 -3.89 -16.38
N LEU A 314 -35.09 -3.40 -15.33
CA LEU A 314 -34.33 -2.16 -15.37
C LEU A 314 -32.83 -2.39 -15.60
N ASP A 315 -32.34 -3.63 -15.51
CA ASP A 315 -30.91 -3.94 -15.63
C ASP A 315 -30.24 -3.35 -16.89
N PRO A 316 -30.88 -3.38 -18.09
CA PRO A 316 -30.30 -2.78 -19.29
C PRO A 316 -30.07 -1.26 -19.21
N LEU A 317 -30.71 -0.57 -18.25
CA LEU A 317 -30.59 0.87 -18.04
C LEU A 317 -29.44 1.24 -17.07
N PHE A 318 -28.86 0.24 -16.40
CA PHE A 318 -27.74 0.38 -15.47
C PHE A 318 -26.53 -0.45 -15.92
N PRO A 319 -25.98 -0.20 -17.13
CA PRO A 319 -24.77 -0.88 -17.56
C PRO A 319 -23.60 -0.53 -16.64
N HIS A 320 -22.72 -1.50 -16.36
CA HIS A 320 -21.65 -1.33 -15.38
C HIS A 320 -20.67 -0.19 -15.73
N ASP A 321 -20.43 0.03 -17.02
CA ASP A 321 -19.51 1.04 -17.57
C ASP A 321 -20.20 2.38 -17.87
N GLY A 322 -21.48 2.51 -17.51
CA GLY A 322 -22.28 3.71 -17.67
C GLY A 322 -21.93 4.84 -16.69
N GLU A 323 -22.73 5.90 -16.70
CA GLU A 323 -22.64 6.94 -15.66
C GLU A 323 -23.17 6.40 -14.33
N PRO A 324 -22.48 6.61 -13.20
CA PRO A 324 -22.96 6.15 -11.90
C PRO A 324 -24.30 6.83 -11.56
N ARG A 325 -25.33 6.05 -11.26
CA ARG A 325 -26.67 6.55 -10.96
C ARG A 325 -26.97 6.45 -9.47
N TYR A 326 -27.16 7.60 -8.84
CA TYR A 326 -27.64 7.73 -7.45
C TYR A 326 -29.09 8.24 -7.38
N GLN A 327 -29.64 8.62 -8.54
CA GLN A 327 -31.00 9.11 -8.68
C GLN A 327 -31.60 8.73 -10.03
N TYR A 328 -32.90 8.44 -10.02
CA TYR A 328 -33.75 8.49 -11.20
C TYR A 328 -35.19 8.85 -10.78
N PHE A 329 -36.03 9.12 -11.78
CA PHE A 329 -37.45 9.39 -11.60
C PHE A 329 -38.27 8.36 -12.37
N LEU A 330 -39.24 7.74 -11.72
CA LEU A 330 -40.19 6.83 -12.34
C LEU A 330 -41.54 7.55 -12.48
N ARG A 331 -42.02 7.74 -13.71
CA ARG A 331 -43.37 8.24 -13.96
C ARG A 331 -44.32 7.08 -14.19
N LEU A 332 -45.43 7.12 -13.47
CA LEU A 332 -46.56 6.18 -13.62
C LEU A 332 -47.78 6.94 -14.11
N GLU A 333 -48.31 6.50 -15.25
CA GLU A 333 -49.53 6.99 -15.88
C GLU A 333 -50.59 5.89 -15.80
N PRO A 334 -51.63 6.02 -14.94
CA PRO A 334 -52.66 5.00 -14.80
C PRO A 334 -53.44 4.81 -16.11
N GLY A 335 -53.70 3.56 -16.47
CA GLY A 335 -54.58 3.19 -17.56
C GLY A 335 -56.06 3.25 -17.16
N GLN A 336 -56.90 2.50 -17.87
CA GLN A 336 -58.34 2.45 -17.62
C GLN A 336 -58.70 1.70 -16.32
N GLU A 337 -57.93 0.68 -15.98
CA GLU A 337 -58.09 -0.07 -14.72
C GLU A 337 -57.28 0.59 -13.59
N PRO A 338 -57.85 0.74 -12.37
CA PRO A 338 -57.12 1.32 -11.25
C PRO A 338 -55.83 0.55 -10.93
N VAL A 339 -54.75 1.28 -10.70
CA VAL A 339 -53.49 0.70 -10.26
C VAL A 339 -53.55 0.51 -8.75
N ARG A 340 -53.52 -0.75 -8.30
CA ARG A 340 -53.62 -1.10 -6.88
C ARG A 340 -52.29 -0.93 -6.16
N SER A 341 -51.21 -1.36 -6.78
CA SER A 341 -49.88 -1.26 -6.22
C SER A 341 -48.80 -1.16 -7.29
N LEU A 342 -47.66 -0.63 -6.87
CA LEU A 342 -46.41 -0.59 -7.63
C LEU A 342 -45.31 -1.10 -6.70
N THR A 343 -44.51 -2.05 -7.17
CA THR A 343 -43.28 -2.47 -6.49
C THR A 343 -42.10 -2.07 -7.36
N ILE A 344 -41.17 -1.34 -6.77
CA ILE A 344 -39.88 -0.98 -7.37
C ILE A 344 -38.82 -1.71 -6.55
N GLU A 345 -38.02 -2.55 -7.19
CA GLU A 345 -36.83 -3.17 -6.58
C GLU A 345 -35.59 -2.64 -7.27
N ASN A 346 -34.62 -2.17 -6.50
CA ASN A 346 -33.34 -1.70 -7.02
C ASN A 346 -32.21 -2.55 -6.45
N ASP A 347 -31.28 -2.94 -7.30
CA ASP A 347 -30.01 -3.51 -6.90
C ASP A 347 -29.02 -2.39 -6.59
N LEU A 348 -28.36 -2.50 -5.44
CA LEU A 348 -27.42 -1.52 -4.92
C LEU A 348 -26.05 -2.17 -4.78
N GLN A 349 -24.98 -1.54 -5.27
CA GLN A 349 -23.63 -2.02 -4.95
C GLN A 349 -23.26 -1.63 -3.51
N MET A 350 -22.68 -2.59 -2.77
CA MET A 350 -22.28 -2.40 -1.38
C MET A 350 -20.89 -2.99 -1.11
N ALA A 351 -20.15 -2.35 -0.21
CA ALA A 351 -18.86 -2.83 0.26
C ALA A 351 -19.03 -3.91 1.33
N GLN A 352 -18.54 -5.12 1.05
CA GLN A 352 -18.68 -6.29 1.93
C GLN A 352 -18.30 -6.04 3.39
N LEU A 353 -17.22 -5.27 3.61
CA LEU A 353 -16.68 -5.03 4.94
C LEU A 353 -17.48 -3.99 5.75
N SER A 354 -18.38 -3.22 5.15
CA SER A 354 -19.29 -2.32 5.87
C SER A 354 -20.55 -2.99 6.39
N LEU A 355 -20.88 -4.18 5.85
CA LEU A 355 -22.15 -4.82 6.16
C LEU A 355 -22.23 -5.20 7.64
N PRO A 356 -23.44 -5.14 8.25
CA PRO A 356 -23.64 -5.37 9.69
C PRO A 356 -23.51 -6.86 10.03
N ALA A 357 -22.28 -7.36 10.04
CA ALA A 357 -21.98 -8.78 10.25
C ALA A 357 -22.05 -9.18 11.73
N LEU A 358 -22.66 -10.33 12.01
CA LEU A 358 -22.59 -10.96 13.33
C LEU A 358 -21.21 -11.59 13.54
N GLU A 359 -20.78 -11.61 14.79
CA GLU A 359 -19.58 -12.31 15.24
C GLU A 359 -20.00 -13.51 16.09
N LEU A 360 -19.14 -14.51 16.24
CA LEU A 360 -19.46 -15.64 17.12
C LEU A 360 -19.64 -15.16 18.57
N GLY A 361 -20.73 -15.61 19.19
CA GLY A 361 -21.05 -15.28 20.58
C GLY A 361 -22.10 -14.18 20.70
N LYS A 362 -21.98 -13.36 21.76
CA LYS A 362 -22.98 -12.34 22.08
C LYS A 362 -22.82 -11.14 21.15
N ASN A 363 -23.85 -10.85 20.37
CA ASN A 363 -23.92 -9.66 19.53
C ASN A 363 -24.84 -8.59 20.13
N ALA A 364 -24.44 -7.34 20.02
CA ALA A 364 -25.29 -6.19 20.32
C ALA A 364 -25.71 -5.54 19.00
N ILE A 365 -27.01 -5.55 18.71
CA ILE A 365 -27.58 -4.92 17.51
C ILE A 365 -28.26 -3.62 17.95
N ALA A 366 -27.70 -2.49 17.51
CA ALA A 366 -28.24 -1.17 17.78
C ALA A 366 -28.95 -0.64 16.55
N TYR A 367 -30.14 -0.06 16.76
CA TYR A 367 -30.90 0.67 15.75
C TYR A 367 -30.97 2.14 16.13
N THR A 368 -30.80 3.00 15.15
CA THR A 368 -30.90 4.45 15.30
C THR A 368 -31.60 5.06 14.09
N ASP A 369 -32.33 6.15 14.29
CA ASP A 369 -32.91 6.99 13.24
C ASP A 369 -33.14 8.41 13.79
N ASP A 370 -33.39 9.37 12.90
CA ASP A 370 -33.58 10.79 13.23
C ASP A 370 -35.08 11.20 13.24
N THR A 371 -36.00 10.23 13.25
CA THR A 371 -37.45 10.47 13.16
C THR A 371 -38.03 10.82 14.51
N THR A 372 -38.64 12.01 14.61
CA THR A 372 -39.24 12.49 15.86
C THR A 372 -40.69 12.02 16.05
N GLU A 373 -41.39 11.77 14.95
CA GLU A 373 -42.77 11.33 14.92
C GLU A 373 -42.87 9.84 15.31
N PRO A 374 -43.94 9.42 16.00
CA PRO A 374 -44.17 8.01 16.27
C PRO A 374 -44.19 7.18 14.98
N HIS A 375 -43.33 6.19 14.91
CA HIS A 375 -43.14 5.37 13.72
C HIS A 375 -42.90 3.91 14.09
N ARG A 376 -42.89 3.02 13.09
CA ARG A 376 -42.67 1.58 13.29
C ARG A 376 -41.72 1.05 12.23
N VAL A 377 -40.64 0.42 12.69
CA VAL A 377 -39.66 -0.26 11.82
C VAL A 377 -39.59 -1.73 12.17
N ARG A 378 -39.42 -2.57 11.15
CA ARG A 378 -39.09 -3.98 11.30
C ARG A 378 -37.64 -4.20 10.92
N LEU A 379 -36.89 -4.78 11.86
CA LEU A 379 -35.54 -5.25 11.63
C LEU A 379 -35.60 -6.77 11.50
N THR A 380 -35.17 -7.25 10.34
CA THR A 380 -35.00 -8.67 10.07
C THR A 380 -33.52 -8.90 9.85
N HIS A 381 -32.91 -9.71 10.71
CA HIS A 381 -31.53 -10.16 10.54
C HIS A 381 -31.58 -11.65 10.23
N ARG A 382 -31.00 -12.05 9.09
CA ARG A 382 -30.90 -13.45 8.69
C ARG A 382 -29.44 -13.86 8.77
N TRP A 383 -29.18 -15.03 9.30
CA TRP A 383 -27.85 -15.60 9.34
C TRP A 383 -27.94 -17.09 9.07
N ILE A 384 -26.83 -17.65 8.60
CA ILE A 384 -26.65 -19.08 8.47
C ILE A 384 -25.82 -19.52 9.66
N GLU A 385 -26.47 -20.13 10.65
CA GLU A 385 -25.78 -20.74 11.77
C GLU A 385 -25.05 -21.99 11.27
N ARG A 386 -23.73 -22.04 11.46
CA ARG A 386 -22.92 -23.24 11.22
C ARG A 386 -22.52 -23.81 12.57
N SER A 387 -23.25 -24.81 13.03
CA SER A 387 -22.98 -25.48 14.31
C SER A 387 -22.20 -26.79 14.17
N SER A 388 -21.83 -27.18 12.94
CA SER A 388 -21.11 -28.42 12.66
C SER A 388 -19.59 -28.30 12.79
N THR A 389 -19.10 -27.07 12.95
CA THR A 389 -17.69 -26.72 13.13
C THR A 389 -17.65 -25.58 14.13
N HIS A 390 -16.73 -25.67 15.08
CA HIS A 390 -16.45 -24.70 16.11
C HIS A 390 -15.06 -24.14 15.82
N PRO A 391 -14.80 -22.87 16.14
CA PRO A 391 -13.48 -22.33 15.91
C PRO A 391 -12.42 -23.07 16.71
N PRO A 392 -11.19 -23.18 16.17
CA PRO A 392 -10.07 -23.73 16.90
C PRO A 392 -9.79 -22.92 18.16
N ALA A 393 -9.27 -23.60 19.19
CA ALA A 393 -8.89 -22.94 20.44
C ALA A 393 -7.77 -21.90 20.21
N ALA A 394 -7.71 -20.88 21.05
CA ALA A 394 -6.58 -19.94 21.04
C ALA A 394 -5.25 -20.69 21.24
N VAL A 395 -4.20 -20.21 20.60
CA VAL A 395 -2.83 -20.70 20.86
C VAL A 395 -2.49 -20.47 22.34
N ALA A 396 -2.15 -21.56 23.03
CA ALA A 396 -2.02 -21.57 24.48
C ALA A 396 -0.66 -21.05 24.99
N GLY A 397 0.43 -21.37 24.27
CA GLY A 397 1.79 -21.07 24.71
C GLY A 397 2.72 -20.57 23.60
N ALA A 398 3.58 -19.62 23.98
CA ALA A 398 4.73 -19.21 23.20
C ALA A 398 5.94 -20.09 23.56
N LEU A 399 6.48 -20.82 22.58
CA LEU A 399 7.65 -21.68 22.76
C LEU A 399 8.95 -20.90 22.54
N SER A 400 8.96 -19.99 21.56
CA SER A 400 10.07 -19.09 21.26
C SER A 400 9.56 -17.85 20.54
N PRO A 401 10.01 -16.63 20.90
CA PRO A 401 10.58 -16.27 22.20
C PRO A 401 9.67 -16.72 23.37
N PRO A 402 10.24 -17.17 24.51
CA PRO A 402 9.43 -17.44 25.69
C PRO A 402 8.77 -16.14 26.19
N ASP A 403 7.54 -16.25 26.67
CA ASP A 403 6.76 -15.10 27.17
C ASP A 403 7.46 -14.43 28.37
N GLY A 404 7.67 -13.12 28.28
CA GLY A 404 8.46 -12.32 29.23
C GLY A 404 9.98 -12.49 29.10
N GLY A 405 10.44 -13.30 28.14
CA GLY A 405 11.84 -13.67 28.00
C GLY A 405 12.71 -12.59 27.35
N THR A 406 14.03 -12.73 27.52
CA THR A 406 15.03 -12.00 26.74
C THR A 406 15.66 -12.95 25.72
N VAL A 407 15.65 -12.59 24.45
CA VAL A 407 16.23 -13.36 23.34
C VAL A 407 17.44 -12.64 22.75
N ARG A 408 18.37 -13.43 22.25
CA ARG A 408 19.62 -12.96 21.64
C ARG A 408 19.43 -12.81 20.13
N GLY A 409 19.91 -11.70 19.56
CA GLY A 409 19.75 -11.38 18.14
C GLY A 409 18.36 -10.83 17.79
N THR A 410 18.18 -10.45 16.53
CA THR A 410 16.95 -9.81 16.01
C THR A 410 16.34 -10.48 14.78
N LYS A 411 17.03 -11.45 14.16
CA LYS A 411 16.42 -12.34 13.16
C LYS A 411 15.87 -13.56 13.88
N LEU A 412 14.64 -13.43 14.38
CA LEU A 412 14.01 -14.41 15.26
C LEU A 412 13.15 -15.41 14.48
N GLN A 413 13.06 -16.62 15.04
CA GLN A 413 12.05 -17.60 14.68
C GLN A 413 11.04 -17.69 15.83
N PHE A 414 9.80 -17.34 15.52
CA PHE A 414 8.67 -17.49 16.44
C PHE A 414 8.14 -18.91 16.35
N HIS A 415 7.96 -19.56 17.48
CA HIS A 415 7.33 -20.86 17.63
C HIS A 415 6.26 -20.79 18.72
N TRP A 416 5.14 -21.43 18.46
CA TRP A 416 4.06 -21.54 19.43
C TRP A 416 3.54 -22.96 19.49
N GLU A 417 2.82 -23.26 20.57
CA GLU A 417 2.09 -24.51 20.70
C GLU A 417 1.04 -24.59 19.58
N PRO A 418 1.03 -25.67 18.76
CA PRO A 418 -0.01 -25.85 17.77
C PRO A 418 -1.39 -25.78 18.42
N ALA A 419 -2.30 -25.02 17.82
CA ALA A 419 -3.67 -24.93 18.31
C ALA A 419 -4.37 -26.29 18.15
N THR A 420 -5.34 -26.54 19.02
CA THR A 420 -6.23 -27.69 18.93
C THR A 420 -7.60 -27.24 18.43
N ASP A 421 -8.18 -28.04 17.56
CA ASP A 421 -9.56 -27.85 17.12
C ASP A 421 -10.51 -28.76 17.93
N PRO A 422 -11.59 -28.23 18.52
CA PRO A 422 -12.53 -29.03 19.31
C PRO A 422 -13.26 -30.11 18.49
N ASP A 423 -13.41 -29.95 17.18
CA ASP A 423 -14.03 -30.94 16.30
C ASP A 423 -12.99 -31.89 15.66
N GLY A 424 -11.71 -31.67 15.96
CA GLY A 424 -10.60 -32.44 15.40
C GLY A 424 -10.21 -32.03 13.98
N ASP A 425 -10.72 -30.90 13.49
CA ASP A 425 -10.30 -30.34 12.21
C ASP A 425 -8.81 -29.96 12.23
N ALA A 426 -8.15 -30.10 11.09
CA ALA A 426 -6.75 -29.70 10.98
C ALA A 426 -6.62 -28.16 11.03
N ILE A 427 -5.62 -27.67 11.76
CA ILE A 427 -5.25 -26.25 11.69
C ILE A 427 -4.57 -25.98 10.35
N ALA A 428 -5.23 -25.23 9.48
CA ALA A 428 -4.80 -24.98 8.12
C ALA A 428 -3.95 -23.72 7.97
N ASP A 429 -4.08 -22.76 8.89
CA ASP A 429 -3.31 -21.51 8.83
C ASP A 429 -3.18 -20.84 10.20
N TYR A 430 -2.30 -19.83 10.26
CA TYR A 430 -2.18 -18.91 11.38
C TYR A 430 -2.03 -17.47 10.88
N GLU A 431 -2.60 -16.52 11.62
CA GLU A 431 -2.34 -15.10 11.44
C GLU A 431 -1.47 -14.60 12.59
N PHE A 432 -0.36 -13.95 12.26
CA PHE A 432 0.65 -13.44 13.18
C PHE A 432 0.66 -11.91 13.17
N LEU A 433 0.75 -11.29 14.34
CA LEU A 433 0.93 -9.85 14.51
C LEU A 433 2.01 -9.55 15.56
N LEU A 434 2.97 -8.69 15.22
CA LEU A 434 3.98 -8.16 16.15
C LEU A 434 3.97 -6.61 16.15
N SER A 435 4.06 -6.04 17.33
CA SER A 435 4.08 -4.60 17.59
C SER A 435 5.13 -4.24 18.64
N ASP A 436 5.56 -2.99 18.66
CA ASP A 436 6.28 -2.37 19.78
C ASP A 436 5.31 -1.79 20.84
N ARG A 437 4.01 -1.89 20.61
CA ARG A 437 2.96 -1.41 21.52
C ARG A 437 2.29 -2.56 22.26
N ALA A 438 2.11 -2.38 23.57
CA ALA A 438 1.43 -3.34 24.43
C ALA A 438 -0.06 -3.54 24.06
N ASP A 439 -0.70 -2.52 23.48
CA ASP A 439 -2.10 -2.57 23.06
C ASP A 439 -2.32 -3.34 21.74
N MET A 440 -1.24 -3.69 21.01
CA MET A 440 -1.29 -4.39 19.73
C MET A 440 -2.22 -3.72 18.71
N ALA A 441 -2.31 -2.38 18.74
CA ALA A 441 -3.24 -1.62 17.91
C ALA A 441 -2.94 -1.77 16.40
N TRP A 442 -1.67 -1.88 16.03
CA TRP A 442 -1.17 -2.06 14.66
C TRP A 442 0.22 -2.72 14.67
N PRO A 443 0.67 -3.30 13.55
CA PRO A 443 2.01 -3.87 13.48
C PRO A 443 3.09 -2.79 13.50
N LEU A 444 4.30 -3.15 13.91
CA LEU A 444 5.47 -2.26 13.86
C LEU A 444 5.84 -1.87 12.42
N SER A 445 5.70 -2.79 11.47
CA SER A 445 5.90 -2.56 10.04
C SER A 445 5.09 -3.56 9.21
N SER A 446 5.01 -3.36 7.90
CA SER A 446 4.27 -4.26 7.00
C SER A 446 4.78 -5.72 6.99
N ASN A 447 6.02 -5.96 7.44
CA ASN A 447 6.57 -7.30 7.63
C ASN A 447 5.90 -8.10 8.76
N LEU A 448 5.25 -7.42 9.69
CA LEU A 448 4.95 -7.92 11.03
C LEU A 448 3.45 -8.14 11.27
N HIS A 449 2.66 -8.15 10.20
CA HIS A 449 1.31 -8.71 10.14
C HIS A 449 1.27 -9.69 8.97
N ARG A 450 1.09 -10.99 9.23
CA ARG A 450 1.23 -12.01 8.19
C ARG A 450 0.26 -13.17 8.37
N LEU A 451 -0.18 -13.74 7.26
CA LEU A 451 -0.70 -15.10 7.21
C LEU A 451 0.45 -16.08 6.98
N VAL A 452 0.59 -17.08 7.84
CA VAL A 452 1.70 -18.05 7.76
C VAL A 452 1.66 -18.83 6.44
N SER A 453 0.47 -19.11 5.91
CA SER A 453 0.29 -19.70 4.58
C SER A 453 0.92 -18.88 3.44
N HIS A 454 1.16 -17.60 3.63
CA HIS A 454 1.78 -16.69 2.66
C HIS A 454 3.28 -16.46 2.94
N THR A 455 3.90 -17.31 3.76
CA THR A 455 5.33 -17.25 4.13
C THR A 455 6.03 -18.58 3.81
N PRO A 456 7.37 -18.67 3.87
CA PRO A 456 8.12 -19.93 3.83
C PRO A 456 7.75 -20.94 4.94
N ASP A 457 7.08 -20.49 5.99
CA ASP A 457 6.64 -21.32 7.12
C ASP A 457 5.24 -21.93 6.95
N ARG A 458 4.67 -21.86 5.74
CA ARG A 458 3.38 -22.48 5.40
C ARG A 458 3.23 -23.88 6.00
N GLY A 459 2.12 -24.09 6.70
CA GLY A 459 1.75 -25.38 7.29
C GLY A 459 2.44 -25.70 8.62
N LYS A 460 3.13 -24.72 9.24
CA LYS A 460 3.81 -24.89 10.52
C LYS A 460 3.29 -23.90 11.56
N ALA A 461 3.38 -24.26 12.84
CA ALA A 461 3.11 -23.38 13.98
C ALA A 461 4.33 -22.50 14.30
N GLN A 462 4.81 -21.77 13.29
CA GLN A 462 5.99 -20.92 13.40
C GLN A 462 5.96 -19.78 12.39
N PHE A 463 6.72 -18.71 12.65
CA PHE A 463 6.98 -17.63 11.71
C PHE A 463 8.40 -17.08 11.88
N GLY A 464 9.18 -17.07 10.81
CA GLY A 464 10.54 -16.56 10.78
C GLY A 464 10.60 -15.15 10.21
N LEU A 465 11.35 -14.26 10.87
CA LEU A 465 11.56 -12.92 10.31
C LEU A 465 12.40 -13.00 9.02
N PRO A 466 11.95 -12.36 7.93
CA PRO A 466 12.58 -12.52 6.61
C PRO A 466 14.00 -11.93 6.58
N TYR A 467 14.21 -10.82 7.31
CA TYR A 467 15.45 -10.06 7.29
C TYR A 467 16.00 -9.79 8.70
N LEU A 468 17.32 -9.64 8.77
CA LEU A 468 17.98 -9.08 9.95
C LEU A 468 17.74 -7.56 10.00
N GLY A 469 17.69 -6.99 11.21
CA GLY A 469 17.56 -5.54 11.39
C GLY A 469 16.14 -4.98 11.29
N LEU A 470 15.12 -5.84 11.37
CA LEU A 470 13.71 -5.43 11.49
C LEU A 470 13.31 -5.08 12.94
N LEU A 471 14.10 -5.54 13.92
CA LEU A 471 13.92 -5.27 15.33
C LEU A 471 15.16 -4.59 15.90
N ASN A 472 14.97 -3.76 16.92
CA ASN A 472 16.03 -3.09 17.66
C ASN A 472 16.50 -3.93 18.83
N SER A 473 17.67 -3.61 19.37
CA SER A 473 18.14 -4.15 20.63
C SER A 473 17.48 -3.48 21.83
N ASP A 474 17.56 -4.12 22.99
CA ASP A 474 17.08 -3.62 24.28
C ASP A 474 15.62 -3.14 24.27
N THR A 475 14.83 -3.60 23.30
CA THR A 475 13.46 -3.16 23.04
C THR A 475 12.50 -4.30 23.38
N THR A 476 11.42 -3.96 24.09
CA THR A 476 10.34 -4.90 24.39
C THR A 476 9.33 -4.89 23.25
N TYR A 477 9.01 -6.07 22.74
CA TYR A 477 8.03 -6.29 21.69
C TYR A 477 6.90 -7.18 22.18
N TYR A 478 5.75 -7.01 21.55
CA TYR A 478 4.51 -7.69 21.86
C TYR A 478 4.04 -8.41 20.60
N TRP A 479 3.54 -9.63 20.75
CA TRP A 479 3.02 -10.40 19.62
C TRP A 479 1.85 -11.27 20.02
N LYS A 480 1.02 -11.59 19.03
CA LYS A 480 -0.12 -12.50 19.17
C LYS A 480 -0.30 -13.29 17.89
N VAL A 481 -0.93 -14.45 18.01
CA VAL A 481 -1.22 -15.34 16.89
C VAL A 481 -2.62 -15.92 17.04
N ARG A 482 -3.34 -16.11 15.93
CA ARG A 482 -4.62 -16.85 15.91
C ARG A 482 -4.63 -17.96 14.87
N PRO A 483 -5.23 -19.12 15.16
CA PRO A 483 -5.35 -20.22 14.21
C PRO A 483 -6.57 -20.08 13.29
N ARG A 484 -6.49 -20.70 12.11
CA ARG A 484 -7.64 -21.01 11.25
C ARG A 484 -7.68 -22.50 10.97
N ASP A 485 -8.84 -23.10 11.08
CA ASP A 485 -9.04 -24.51 10.73
C ASP A 485 -9.14 -24.74 9.20
N ALA A 486 -9.28 -26.00 8.80
CA ALA A 486 -9.49 -26.43 7.42
C ALA A 486 -10.84 -25.99 6.82
N ASN A 487 -11.83 -25.69 7.66
CA ASN A 487 -13.14 -25.18 7.29
C ASN A 487 -13.16 -23.64 7.13
N ARG A 488 -11.99 -23.01 7.23
CA ARG A 488 -11.75 -21.56 7.13
C ARG A 488 -12.34 -20.74 8.28
N VAL A 489 -12.62 -21.36 9.42
CA VAL A 489 -13.07 -20.68 10.64
C VAL A 489 -11.85 -20.21 11.43
N TRP A 490 -11.86 -18.94 11.80
CA TRP A 490 -10.80 -18.32 12.59
C TRP A 490 -11.10 -18.48 14.08
N GLY A 491 -10.14 -19.01 14.82
CA GLY A 491 -10.12 -19.01 16.27
C GLY A 491 -9.79 -17.63 16.86
N PRO A 492 -9.91 -17.48 18.19
CA PRO A 492 -9.53 -16.26 18.87
C PRO A 492 -8.01 -16.03 18.81
N TRP A 493 -7.61 -14.77 18.95
CA TRP A 493 -6.22 -14.40 19.23
C TRP A 493 -5.75 -15.03 20.54
N SER A 494 -4.49 -15.46 20.56
CA SER A 494 -3.78 -15.78 21.80
C SER A 494 -3.81 -14.59 22.78
N LYS A 495 -3.42 -14.84 24.03
CA LYS A 495 -2.95 -13.73 24.87
C LYS A 495 -1.80 -13.00 24.16
N VAL A 496 -1.57 -11.74 24.53
CA VAL A 496 -0.40 -11.01 24.07
C VAL A 496 0.83 -11.58 24.77
N PHE A 497 1.75 -12.12 24.00
CA PHE A 497 3.06 -12.54 24.47
C PHE A 497 4.04 -11.38 24.36
N THR A 498 5.03 -11.34 25.26
CA THR A 498 6.05 -10.29 25.27
C THR A 498 7.45 -10.90 25.24
N PHE A 499 8.40 -10.20 24.65
CA PHE A 499 9.81 -10.53 24.75
C PHE A 499 10.69 -9.29 24.61
N ARG A 500 11.95 -9.39 25.02
CA ARG A 500 12.97 -8.35 24.86
C ARG A 500 14.14 -8.87 24.05
N THR A 501 14.66 -8.06 23.14
CA THR A 501 15.83 -8.41 22.32
C THR A 501 17.14 -7.97 22.98
N LYS A 502 18.23 -8.68 22.68
CA LYS A 502 19.59 -8.31 23.07
C LYS A 502 20.58 -8.65 21.96
N THR A 503 21.13 -7.61 21.33
CA THR A 503 22.01 -7.67 20.15
C THR A 503 22.82 -6.36 20.04
N PRO A 504 23.87 -6.22 19.20
CA PRO A 504 24.43 -4.90 18.95
C PRO A 504 23.47 -4.06 18.12
N HIS A 505 23.48 -2.75 18.33
CA HIS A 505 22.70 -1.80 17.54
C HIS A 505 23.50 -1.34 16.30
N PRO A 506 22.86 -1.03 15.16
CA PRO A 506 23.55 -0.52 13.97
C PRO A 506 24.49 0.65 14.29
N PRO A 507 25.70 0.72 13.69
CA PRO A 507 26.59 1.87 13.82
C PRO A 507 25.92 3.16 13.35
N VAL A 508 26.31 4.28 13.95
CA VAL A 508 25.74 5.61 13.69
C VAL A 508 26.84 6.60 13.28
N GLY A 509 26.43 7.77 12.81
CA GLY A 509 27.36 8.88 12.58
C GLY A 509 28.41 8.64 11.49
N LEU A 510 28.07 7.89 10.43
CA LEU A 510 28.99 7.61 9.34
C LEU A 510 29.49 8.92 8.71
N LYS A 511 30.81 9.08 8.60
CA LYS A 511 31.49 10.27 8.08
C LYS A 511 32.60 9.86 7.12
N LEU A 512 32.87 10.72 6.14
CA LEU A 512 33.95 10.53 5.17
C LEU A 512 35.16 11.40 5.53
N GLU A 513 36.33 10.80 5.48
CA GLU A 513 37.62 11.49 5.43
C GLU A 513 38.25 11.22 4.07
N THR A 514 38.51 12.28 3.30
CA THR A 514 39.07 12.19 1.94
C THR A 514 40.46 12.80 1.90
N ASP A 515 41.45 12.02 1.45
CA ASP A 515 42.79 12.52 1.15
C ASP A 515 42.94 12.66 -0.37
N GLN A 516 42.92 13.90 -0.86
CA GLN A 516 43.06 14.23 -2.28
C GLN A 516 44.50 14.02 -2.80
N ASN A 517 45.50 14.02 -1.94
CA ASN A 517 46.89 13.79 -2.34
C ASN A 517 47.16 12.29 -2.45
N ALA A 518 46.79 11.54 -1.42
CA ALA A 518 46.93 10.07 -1.42
C ALA A 518 45.88 9.38 -2.32
N ARG A 519 44.82 10.09 -2.73
CA ARG A 519 43.68 9.56 -3.49
C ARG A 519 43.00 8.41 -2.76
N THR A 520 42.73 8.62 -1.48
CA THR A 520 42.08 7.64 -0.61
C THR A 520 40.85 8.24 0.07
N VAL A 521 39.93 7.37 0.46
CA VAL A 521 38.78 7.73 1.28
C VAL A 521 38.62 6.71 2.40
N THR A 522 38.48 7.22 3.62
CA THR A 522 38.23 6.44 4.84
C THR A 522 36.83 6.78 5.35
N VAL A 523 36.06 5.74 5.66
CA VAL A 523 34.77 5.89 6.35
C VAL A 523 35.01 5.71 7.84
N HIS A 524 34.49 6.64 8.64
CA HIS A 524 34.48 6.60 10.10
C HIS A 524 33.05 6.42 10.60
N TRP A 525 32.87 5.75 11.73
CA TRP A 525 31.56 5.59 12.37
C TRP A 525 31.70 5.55 13.90
N GLU A 526 30.56 5.64 14.57
CA GLU A 526 30.46 5.58 16.02
C GLU A 526 29.70 4.29 16.41
N PRO A 527 30.17 3.53 17.41
CA PRO A 527 29.36 2.49 18.02
C PRO A 527 28.09 3.12 18.60
N ALA A 528 26.94 2.49 18.41
CA ALA A 528 25.72 2.95 19.04
C ALA A 528 25.80 2.86 20.58
N SER A 529 25.09 3.77 21.27
CA SER A 529 25.02 3.80 22.73
C SER A 529 24.11 2.72 23.33
N GLU A 530 23.21 2.16 22.51
CA GLU A 530 22.28 1.09 22.87
C GLU A 530 22.78 -0.27 22.37
N GLY A 531 22.34 -1.37 23.00
CA GLY A 531 22.69 -2.72 22.60
C GLY A 531 23.99 -3.27 23.19
N THR A 532 24.31 -4.51 22.82
CA THR A 532 25.57 -5.14 23.23
C THR A 532 26.76 -4.48 22.55
N ARG A 533 27.89 -4.45 23.26
CA ARG A 533 29.10 -3.82 22.75
C ARG A 533 29.65 -4.59 21.54
N PRO A 534 29.86 -3.94 20.38
CA PRO A 534 30.50 -4.58 19.24
C PRO A 534 31.96 -4.91 19.53
N THR A 535 32.41 -6.06 19.04
CA THR A 535 33.83 -6.46 19.02
C THR A 535 34.45 -6.31 17.63
N LYS A 536 33.63 -6.33 16.57
CA LYS A 536 34.03 -6.07 15.20
C LYS A 536 32.88 -5.47 14.38
N TYR A 537 33.21 -5.05 13.16
CA TYR A 537 32.29 -4.48 12.19
C TYR A 537 32.50 -5.15 10.83
N LYS A 538 31.40 -5.41 10.13
CA LYS A 538 31.40 -5.79 8.72
C LYS A 538 31.16 -4.54 7.87
N VAL A 539 32.02 -4.30 6.88
CA VAL A 539 31.92 -3.16 5.96
C VAL A 539 31.49 -3.69 4.60
N TYR A 540 30.42 -3.12 4.04
CA TYR A 540 29.86 -3.53 2.75
C TYR A 540 29.95 -2.40 1.74
N GLY A 541 30.34 -2.71 0.51
CA GLY A 541 30.50 -1.74 -0.58
C GLY A 541 29.73 -2.13 -1.82
N SER A 542 29.00 -1.19 -2.42
CA SER A 542 28.30 -1.39 -3.70
C SER A 542 28.23 -0.11 -4.51
N SER A 543 28.13 -0.26 -5.84
CA SER A 543 27.86 0.87 -6.73
C SER A 543 26.35 1.11 -6.94
N GLU A 544 25.50 0.19 -6.52
CA GLU A 544 24.03 0.34 -6.51
C GLU A 544 23.59 1.30 -5.39
N LYS A 545 22.81 2.32 -5.74
CA LYS A 545 22.17 3.24 -4.78
C LYS A 545 21.09 2.47 -4.03
N GLY A 546 21.07 2.57 -2.70
CA GLY A 546 20.10 1.85 -1.88
C GLY A 546 20.23 0.32 -1.98
N PHE A 547 21.47 -0.18 -2.02
CA PHE A 547 21.76 -1.61 -2.03
C PHE A 547 21.46 -2.29 -0.69
N THR A 548 21.11 -3.58 -0.75
CA THR A 548 20.97 -4.49 0.40
C THR A 548 22.31 -5.12 0.75
N VAL A 549 22.70 -5.12 2.03
CA VAL A 549 23.94 -5.82 2.46
C VAL A 549 23.78 -7.34 2.33
N SER A 550 24.82 -8.02 1.84
CA SER A 550 24.82 -9.46 1.71
C SER A 550 26.23 -10.06 1.70
N ASP A 551 26.41 -11.13 2.48
CA ASP A 551 27.63 -11.94 2.52
C ASP A 551 27.71 -12.95 1.36
N VAL A 552 26.61 -13.12 0.62
CA VAL A 552 26.46 -14.05 -0.50
C VAL A 552 25.86 -13.36 -1.73
N ALA A 553 25.92 -14.01 -2.90
CA ALA A 553 25.18 -13.53 -4.05
C ALA A 553 23.67 -13.53 -3.77
N TYR A 554 22.95 -12.55 -4.28
CA TYR A 554 21.52 -12.34 -4.00
C TYR A 554 20.74 -11.97 -5.26
N GLU A 555 19.49 -12.41 -5.33
CA GLU A 555 18.59 -12.08 -6.43
C GLU A 555 18.22 -10.60 -6.40
N VAL A 556 18.21 -9.98 -7.58
CA VAL A 556 17.89 -8.58 -7.79
C VAL A 556 16.98 -8.46 -9.01
N ASN A 557 15.92 -7.69 -8.87
CA ASN A 557 15.11 -7.26 -9.99
C ASN A 557 15.88 -6.21 -10.79
N VAL A 558 16.44 -6.63 -11.93
CA VAL A 558 17.12 -5.71 -12.86
C VAL A 558 16.16 -5.01 -13.81
N GLY A 559 14.87 -5.33 -13.79
CA GLY A 559 13.86 -4.75 -14.66
C GLY A 559 14.11 -4.96 -16.15
N ASN A 560 13.50 -4.11 -16.97
CA ASN A 560 13.59 -4.13 -18.41
C ASN A 560 14.92 -3.53 -18.88
N GLN A 561 15.95 -4.36 -19.00
CA GLN A 561 17.31 -3.95 -19.42
C GLN A 561 17.43 -3.59 -20.92
N GLY A 562 16.34 -3.69 -21.69
CA GLY A 562 16.34 -3.45 -23.14
C GLY A 562 17.28 -4.40 -23.92
N GLU A 563 17.60 -4.05 -25.17
CA GLU A 563 18.43 -4.89 -26.05
C GLU A 563 19.91 -4.99 -25.59
N ALA A 564 20.39 -4.03 -24.80
CA ALA A 564 21.78 -4.03 -24.34
C ALA A 564 22.06 -5.09 -23.24
N ASN A 565 21.02 -5.55 -22.52
CA ASN A 565 21.05 -6.58 -21.47
C ASN A 565 22.32 -6.59 -20.59
N THR A 566 22.68 -5.42 -20.04
CA THR A 566 23.99 -5.21 -19.39
C THR A 566 24.04 -5.66 -17.94
N LEU A 567 22.91 -5.69 -17.21
CA LEU A 567 22.85 -6.15 -15.83
C LEU A 567 22.15 -7.49 -15.72
N LYS A 568 22.68 -8.36 -14.87
CA LYS A 568 22.19 -9.73 -14.66
C LYS A 568 22.02 -10.00 -13.17
N SER A 569 20.96 -10.70 -12.83
CA SER A 569 20.76 -11.34 -11.52
C SER A 569 21.42 -12.73 -11.51
N PRO A 570 21.99 -13.20 -10.38
CA PRO A 570 22.12 -12.51 -9.10
C PRO A 570 23.25 -11.49 -9.07
N PHE A 571 23.14 -10.49 -8.19
CA PHE A 571 24.27 -9.62 -7.83
C PHE A 571 25.24 -10.36 -6.90
N PRO A 572 26.56 -10.09 -6.96
CA PRO A 572 27.53 -10.74 -6.09
C PRO A 572 27.41 -10.28 -4.63
N ALA A 573 28.03 -11.03 -3.71
CA ALA A 573 28.20 -10.60 -2.33
C ALA A 573 28.92 -9.25 -2.26
N ASN A 574 28.48 -8.38 -1.35
CA ASN A 574 28.99 -7.01 -1.22
C ASN A 574 29.79 -6.77 0.07
N LEU A 575 30.08 -7.81 0.86
CA LEU A 575 31.02 -7.74 1.98
C LEU A 575 32.41 -7.35 1.48
N MET A 576 32.97 -6.28 2.02
CA MET A 576 34.32 -5.79 1.72
C MET A 576 35.35 -6.39 2.67
N CYS A 577 35.14 -6.20 3.98
CA CYS A 577 36.03 -6.69 5.02
C CYS A 577 35.36 -6.71 6.40
N GLU A 578 36.06 -7.31 7.37
CA GLU A 578 35.77 -7.16 8.80
C GLU A 578 36.88 -6.36 9.50
N THR A 579 36.55 -5.55 10.49
CA THR A 579 37.52 -4.76 11.26
C THR A 579 37.06 -4.55 12.70
N ALA A 580 38.00 -4.52 13.65
CA ALA A 580 37.72 -4.12 15.03
C ALA A 580 37.74 -2.58 15.22
N ALA A 581 38.30 -1.86 14.25
CA ALA A 581 38.35 -0.40 14.27
C ALA A 581 36.99 0.20 13.91
N THR A 582 36.74 1.44 14.34
CA THR A 582 35.56 2.23 13.98
C THR A 582 35.78 3.07 12.73
N SER A 583 36.70 2.61 11.87
CA SER A 583 37.06 3.25 10.62
C SER A 583 37.61 2.23 9.63
N CYS A 584 37.42 2.45 8.34
CA CYS A 584 38.00 1.64 7.29
C CYS A 584 38.29 2.45 6.03
N GLN A 585 39.48 2.27 5.45
CA GLN A 585 39.80 2.82 4.14
C GLN A 585 39.06 2.01 3.06
N VAL A 586 38.17 2.66 2.34
CA VAL A 586 37.30 2.01 1.34
C VAL A 586 37.69 2.37 -0.11
N VAL A 587 38.46 3.45 -0.29
CA VAL A 587 38.98 3.87 -1.61
C VAL A 587 40.50 3.99 -1.59
N GLY A 588 41.16 3.51 -2.64
CA GLY A 588 42.59 3.72 -2.89
C GLY A 588 43.20 2.71 -3.87
N ALA A 589 44.22 3.14 -4.62
CA ALA A 589 44.91 2.34 -5.63
C ALA A 589 45.54 1.05 -5.10
N ALA A 590 45.98 1.06 -3.83
CA ALA A 590 46.66 -0.07 -3.20
C ALA A 590 45.70 -1.11 -2.62
N LEU A 591 44.40 -0.82 -2.53
CA LEU A 591 43.42 -1.75 -1.98
C LEU A 591 43.22 -2.95 -2.91
N ARG A 592 43.10 -4.14 -2.32
CA ARG A 592 42.93 -5.42 -3.04
C ARG A 592 41.72 -6.23 -2.55
N ALA A 593 41.07 -5.81 -1.48
CA ALA A 593 39.86 -6.47 -0.98
C ALA A 593 38.72 -6.39 -2.02
N PRO A 594 37.79 -7.36 -2.05
CA PRO A 594 36.58 -7.24 -2.87
C PRO A 594 35.78 -6.02 -2.45
N ASN A 595 34.96 -5.47 -3.35
CA ASN A 595 34.00 -4.40 -3.01
C ASN A 595 34.65 -3.10 -2.45
N VAL A 596 35.95 -2.90 -2.71
CA VAL A 596 36.62 -1.59 -2.56
C VAL A 596 36.32 -0.70 -3.76
N ASN A 597 36.56 0.60 -3.62
CA ASN A 597 36.37 1.60 -4.68
C ASN A 597 34.93 1.59 -5.25
N GLN A 598 33.92 1.41 -4.40
CA GLN A 598 32.50 1.47 -4.75
C GLN A 598 31.91 2.85 -4.49
N ALA A 599 30.65 3.10 -4.88
CA ALA A 599 30.00 4.41 -4.69
C ALA A 599 29.36 4.58 -3.29
N PHE A 600 28.90 3.49 -2.67
CA PHE A 600 28.15 3.50 -1.42
C PHE A 600 28.68 2.46 -0.45
N TYR A 601 28.65 2.78 0.85
CA TYR A 601 29.08 1.89 1.91
C TYR A 601 28.10 1.85 3.09
N ARG A 602 27.96 0.65 3.69
CA ARG A 602 27.22 0.42 4.94
C ARG A 602 28.06 -0.37 5.92
N VAL A 603 27.74 -0.27 7.21
CA VAL A 603 28.43 -0.98 8.28
C VAL A 603 27.44 -1.75 9.14
N VAL A 604 27.79 -2.98 9.50
CA VAL A 604 27.06 -3.83 10.46
C VAL A 604 27.95 -4.06 11.68
N ALA A 605 27.39 -3.89 12.88
CA ALA A 605 28.06 -4.18 14.14
C ALA A 605 27.93 -5.66 14.50
N VAL A 606 29.00 -6.25 15.05
CA VAL A 606 29.02 -7.64 15.51
C VAL A 606 29.56 -7.70 16.93
N ASP A 607 28.81 -8.31 17.87
CA ASP A 607 29.23 -8.41 19.27
C ASP A 607 30.16 -9.61 19.54
N GLY A 608 30.53 -9.82 20.80
CA GLY A 608 31.48 -10.87 21.21
C GLY A 608 30.95 -12.30 21.03
N ASP A 609 29.65 -12.45 20.79
CA ASP A 609 29.00 -13.73 20.55
C ASP A 609 28.71 -13.97 19.06
N GLY A 610 29.15 -13.04 18.20
CA GLY A 610 28.92 -13.10 16.77
C GLY A 610 27.52 -12.66 16.35
N LEU A 611 26.73 -12.03 17.24
CA LEU A 611 25.42 -11.51 16.88
C LEU A 611 25.57 -10.23 16.09
N GLU A 612 24.82 -10.12 15.00
CA GLU A 612 24.86 -8.99 14.09
C GLU A 612 23.73 -8.01 14.35
N SER A 613 24.02 -6.72 14.15
CA SER A 613 23.01 -5.68 14.07
C SER A 613 22.31 -5.68 12.70
N GLY A 614 21.29 -4.84 12.53
CA GLY A 614 20.94 -4.38 11.18
C GLY A 614 22.06 -3.53 10.55
N PRO A 615 22.00 -3.24 9.24
CA PRO A 615 22.95 -2.33 8.62
C PRO A 615 22.70 -0.88 9.05
N SER A 616 23.76 -0.09 9.11
CA SER A 616 23.67 1.37 9.23
C SER A 616 22.93 2.00 8.04
N ASP A 617 22.61 3.29 8.17
CA ASP A 617 22.40 4.12 6.98
C ASP A 617 23.65 4.08 6.08
N TYR A 618 23.48 4.27 4.77
CA TYR A 618 24.63 4.26 3.86
C TYR A 618 25.31 5.63 3.81
N VAL A 619 26.61 5.61 3.52
CA VAL A 619 27.38 6.80 3.14
C VAL A 619 27.64 6.79 1.63
N GLU A 620 27.47 7.94 1.00
CA GLU A 620 27.72 8.15 -0.42
C GLU A 620 29.08 8.83 -0.63
N LEU A 621 29.97 8.21 -1.42
CA LEU A 621 31.31 8.73 -1.67
C LEU A 621 31.32 9.87 -2.70
N PRO A 622 32.32 10.77 -2.67
CA PRO A 622 32.47 11.81 -3.69
C PRO A 622 32.67 11.19 -5.07
N ARG A 623 31.93 11.67 -6.08
CA ARG A 623 32.04 11.22 -7.47
C ARG A 623 31.98 12.39 -8.46
N PRO A 624 32.85 12.41 -9.50
CA PRO A 624 33.97 11.50 -9.71
C PRO A 624 35.07 11.67 -8.65
N PHE A 625 35.83 10.60 -8.41
CA PHE A 625 37.02 10.58 -7.55
C PHE A 625 38.03 9.60 -8.15
N LEU A 626 39.11 10.13 -8.72
CA LEU A 626 40.21 9.38 -9.31
C LEU A 626 41.00 8.68 -8.21
N PHE A 627 41.02 7.35 -8.21
CA PHE A 627 41.66 6.56 -7.15
C PHE A 627 42.87 5.76 -7.64
N THR A 628 43.22 5.83 -8.93
CA THR A 628 44.33 5.06 -9.50
C THR A 628 45.67 5.75 -9.29
N GLN A 629 46.73 4.96 -9.09
CA GLN A 629 48.08 5.48 -8.92
C GLN A 629 48.79 5.56 -10.28
N PRO A 630 49.26 6.75 -10.71
CA PRO A 630 49.95 6.90 -11.99
C PRO A 630 51.25 6.12 -12.07
N VAL A 631 51.56 5.62 -13.26
CA VAL A 631 52.90 5.17 -13.59
C VAL A 631 53.77 6.41 -13.77
N THR A 632 54.82 6.56 -12.97
CA THR A 632 55.67 7.77 -12.98
C THR A 632 57.06 7.53 -13.58
N ALA A 633 57.39 6.30 -13.95
CA ALA A 633 58.67 5.95 -14.57
C ALA A 633 58.46 4.92 -15.69
N ILE A 634 58.94 5.22 -16.90
CA ILE A 634 58.86 4.33 -18.07
C ILE A 634 60.14 4.39 -18.91
N GLU A 635 60.33 3.39 -19.77
CA GLU A 635 61.46 3.31 -20.69
C GLU A 635 61.15 3.98 -22.03
N VAL A 636 62.14 4.64 -22.62
CA VAL A 636 61.99 5.23 -23.95
C VAL A 636 61.69 4.15 -25.01
N ARG A 637 60.84 4.47 -25.99
CA ARG A 637 60.41 3.59 -27.10
C ARG A 637 59.63 2.33 -26.68
N THR A 638 59.24 2.21 -25.42
CA THR A 638 58.39 1.13 -24.92
C THR A 638 56.94 1.58 -24.89
N GLU A 639 56.01 0.73 -25.33
CA GLU A 639 54.59 0.99 -25.15
C GLU A 639 54.23 0.82 -23.68
N TRP A 640 53.41 1.73 -23.16
CA TRP A 640 52.93 1.65 -21.79
C TRP A 640 51.46 2.05 -21.73
N GLU A 641 50.82 1.56 -20.68
CA GLU A 641 49.41 1.77 -20.42
C GLU A 641 49.21 2.17 -18.95
N TYR A 642 48.28 3.07 -18.71
CA TYR A 642 47.82 3.45 -17.39
C TYR A 642 46.29 3.56 -17.37
N PRO A 643 45.58 2.60 -16.75
CA PRO A 643 44.15 2.67 -16.62
C PRO A 643 43.77 3.68 -15.54
N VAL A 644 43.28 4.85 -15.96
CA VAL A 644 42.70 5.85 -15.07
C VAL A 644 41.29 5.39 -14.69
N ARG A 645 40.98 5.36 -13.39
CA ARG A 645 39.64 4.98 -12.91
C ARG A 645 39.10 5.96 -11.88
N THR A 646 37.80 6.20 -11.97
CA THR A 646 37.03 6.91 -10.96
C THR A 646 35.96 6.01 -10.35
N LEU A 647 35.52 6.34 -9.14
CA LEU A 647 34.26 5.87 -8.59
C LEU A 647 33.09 6.26 -9.51
N ALA A 648 32.09 5.39 -9.63
CA ALA A 648 30.86 5.60 -10.40
C ALA A 648 29.71 4.81 -9.77
N SER A 649 28.49 5.35 -9.83
CA SER A 649 27.28 4.68 -9.38
C SER A 649 26.61 3.90 -10.52
N LEU A 650 26.07 2.73 -10.18
CA LEU A 650 25.13 1.99 -11.01
C LEU A 650 23.72 2.59 -10.98
N GLY A 651 23.48 3.61 -10.16
CA GLY A 651 22.14 4.11 -9.86
C GLY A 651 21.30 3.03 -9.19
N ASP A 652 20.02 2.99 -9.51
CA ASP A 652 18.99 2.18 -8.85
C ASP A 652 17.87 1.83 -9.83
N LEU A 653 17.12 0.78 -9.50
CA LEU A 653 15.92 0.39 -10.23
C LEU A 653 14.85 1.47 -10.05
N ARG A 654 14.40 2.09 -11.15
CA ARG A 654 13.31 3.08 -11.13
C ARG A 654 12.29 2.83 -12.23
N SER A 655 11.02 2.98 -11.88
CA SER A 655 9.91 2.99 -12.82
C SER A 655 9.74 4.37 -13.43
N ARG A 656 9.72 4.43 -14.77
CA ARG A 656 9.40 5.64 -15.53
C ARG A 656 8.44 5.30 -16.67
N THR A 657 7.63 6.26 -17.05
CA THR A 657 6.82 6.20 -18.27
C THR A 657 7.75 6.39 -19.47
N LYS A 658 7.79 5.40 -20.37
CA LYS A 658 8.53 5.50 -21.63
C LYS A 658 7.66 6.07 -22.75
N ASP A 659 6.40 5.64 -22.79
CA ASP A 659 5.37 6.05 -23.74
C ASP A 659 3.97 5.75 -23.13
N PRO A 660 2.86 6.22 -23.74
CA PRO A 660 1.51 6.01 -23.19
C PRO A 660 1.09 4.55 -22.99
N THR A 661 1.76 3.60 -23.65
CA THR A 661 1.50 2.15 -23.51
C THR A 661 2.47 1.45 -22.55
N SER A 662 3.50 2.15 -22.08
CA SER A 662 4.53 1.65 -21.16
C SER A 662 4.73 2.63 -20.01
N VAL A 663 3.74 2.66 -19.11
CA VAL A 663 3.68 3.58 -17.96
C VAL A 663 4.48 3.10 -16.74
N TYR A 664 4.77 1.80 -16.64
CA TYR A 664 5.49 1.15 -15.54
C TYR A 664 6.81 0.49 -15.99
N ASN A 665 7.65 1.21 -16.75
CA ASN A 665 8.92 0.64 -17.19
C ASN A 665 10.01 0.76 -16.11
N ALA A 666 10.14 -0.27 -15.28
CA ALA A 666 11.21 -0.42 -14.31
C ALA A 666 12.52 -0.82 -15.00
N THR A 667 13.59 -0.03 -14.84
CA THR A 667 14.96 -0.37 -15.28
C THR A 667 15.97 0.37 -14.40
N TYR A 668 17.27 0.08 -14.54
CA TYR A 668 18.30 0.82 -13.81
C TYR A 668 18.53 2.18 -14.45
N TRP A 669 18.31 3.25 -13.68
CA TRP A 669 18.46 4.64 -14.12
C TRP A 669 19.64 5.32 -13.46
N ASP A 670 20.02 6.47 -14.03
CA ASP A 670 21.10 7.32 -13.51
C ASP A 670 22.46 6.58 -13.39
N ILE A 671 22.65 5.51 -14.18
CA ILE A 671 23.93 4.81 -14.32
C ILE A 671 25.00 5.83 -14.75
N GLU A 672 25.97 6.06 -13.88
CA GLU A 672 27.05 7.00 -14.15
C GLU A 672 28.03 6.38 -15.15
N ARG A 673 28.29 7.07 -16.25
CA ARG A 673 29.26 6.69 -17.29
C ARG A 673 30.38 7.73 -17.32
N PRO A 674 31.47 7.54 -16.55
CA PRO A 674 32.59 8.47 -16.54
C PRO A 674 33.18 8.68 -17.93
N ARG A 675 33.56 9.91 -18.24
CA ARG A 675 34.35 10.25 -19.42
C ARG A 675 35.72 10.76 -19.01
N TYR A 676 36.75 10.21 -19.63
CA TYR A 676 38.15 10.49 -19.30
C TYR A 676 38.79 11.37 -20.37
N SER A 677 39.72 12.23 -19.97
CA SER A 677 40.46 13.08 -20.90
C SER A 677 41.89 13.33 -20.44
N LEU A 678 42.80 13.48 -21.41
CA LEU A 678 44.13 14.02 -21.21
C LEU A 678 44.03 15.55 -21.28
N VAL A 679 44.04 16.21 -20.11
CA VAL A 679 43.95 17.67 -20.01
C VAL A 679 45.27 18.33 -20.39
N HIS A 680 46.39 17.69 -20.01
CA HIS A 680 47.73 18.12 -20.35
C HIS A 680 48.63 16.90 -20.49
N GLY A 681 49.46 16.88 -21.53
CA GLY A 681 50.42 15.81 -21.77
C GLY A 681 51.12 16.00 -23.12
N PRO A 682 52.15 15.20 -23.39
CA PRO A 682 52.88 15.25 -24.66
C PRO A 682 52.08 14.64 -25.82
N GLU A 683 52.38 15.05 -27.05
CA GLU A 683 51.64 14.65 -28.26
C GLU A 683 51.63 13.14 -28.53
N TRP A 684 52.61 12.39 -28.02
CA TRP A 684 52.70 10.94 -28.17
C TRP A 684 51.80 10.16 -27.21
N MET A 685 51.03 10.86 -26.37
CA MET A 685 50.13 10.28 -25.36
C MET A 685 48.67 10.48 -25.77
N ALA A 686 47.86 9.44 -25.60
CA ALA A 686 46.43 9.47 -25.91
C ALA A 686 45.61 8.85 -24.77
N MET A 687 44.42 9.40 -24.54
CA MET A 687 43.45 8.87 -23.58
C MET A 687 42.25 8.33 -24.33
N GLU A 688 41.87 7.09 -24.05
CA GLU A 688 40.60 6.56 -24.53
C GLU A 688 39.46 7.03 -23.61
N GLU A 689 38.52 7.79 -24.18
CA GLU A 689 37.53 8.56 -23.40
C GLU A 689 36.60 7.68 -22.54
N GLN A 690 36.24 6.48 -22.98
CA GLN A 690 35.23 5.66 -22.31
C GLN A 690 35.83 4.70 -21.28
N THR A 691 36.99 4.11 -21.59
CA THR A 691 37.65 3.17 -20.65
C THR A 691 38.61 3.84 -19.68
N GLY A 692 39.09 5.05 -20.00
CA GLY A 692 40.12 5.73 -19.20
C GLY A 692 41.52 5.15 -19.41
N LEU A 693 41.74 4.37 -20.46
CA LEU A 693 43.06 3.85 -20.79
C LEU A 693 43.94 4.96 -21.38
N LEU A 694 44.94 5.39 -20.61
CA LEU A 694 45.99 6.27 -21.08
C LEU A 694 47.10 5.42 -21.69
N THR A 695 47.45 5.68 -22.95
CA THR A 695 48.51 4.96 -23.65
C THR A 695 49.53 5.93 -24.24
N GLY A 696 50.73 5.43 -24.51
CA GLY A 696 51.71 6.20 -25.25
C GLY A 696 52.99 5.43 -25.53
N ARG A 697 53.83 5.99 -26.41
CA ARG A 697 55.17 5.49 -26.70
C ARG A 697 56.16 6.65 -26.74
N PRO A 698 56.94 6.88 -25.68
CA PRO A 698 57.80 8.06 -25.59
C PRO A 698 58.96 7.98 -26.61
N PRO A 699 59.17 9.01 -27.44
CA PRO A 699 60.23 9.01 -28.46
C PRO A 699 61.61 9.36 -27.89
N VAL A 700 61.66 10.15 -26.81
CA VAL A 700 62.89 10.64 -26.16
C VAL A 700 62.76 10.65 -24.64
N PRO A 701 63.88 10.50 -23.89
CA PRO A 701 63.88 10.65 -22.43
C PRO A 701 63.53 12.08 -22.00
N GLY A 702 63.04 12.22 -20.77
CA GLY A 702 62.67 13.51 -20.20
C GLY A 702 61.65 13.37 -19.07
N LYS A 703 61.31 14.51 -18.47
CA LYS A 703 60.20 14.62 -17.51
C LYS A 703 59.03 15.29 -18.20
N TYR A 704 57.86 14.66 -18.14
CA TYR A 704 56.65 15.15 -18.78
C TYR A 704 55.58 15.37 -17.72
N ASP A 705 55.05 16.59 -17.66
CA ASP A 705 53.89 16.88 -16.82
C ASP A 705 52.64 16.30 -17.49
N VAL A 706 51.91 15.47 -16.75
CA VAL A 706 50.68 14.83 -17.24
C VAL A 706 49.55 15.20 -16.31
N ARG A 707 48.41 15.60 -16.88
CA ARG A 707 47.15 15.85 -16.17
C ARG A 707 46.02 15.13 -16.86
N VAL A 708 45.36 14.25 -16.12
CA VAL A 708 44.17 13.53 -16.55
C VAL A 708 42.94 14.03 -15.80
N ALA A 709 41.76 13.85 -16.38
CA ALA A 709 40.50 14.18 -15.74
C ALA A 709 39.46 13.09 -15.97
N ALA A 710 38.59 12.90 -14.98
CA ALA A 710 37.35 12.14 -15.10
C ALA A 710 36.15 13.08 -14.90
N LYS A 711 35.12 12.92 -15.73
CA LYS A 711 33.91 13.73 -15.69
C LYS A 711 32.66 12.84 -15.58
N ILE A 712 31.78 13.20 -14.66
CA ILE A 712 30.43 12.62 -14.51
C ILE A 712 29.43 13.78 -14.44
N GLY A 713 28.55 13.88 -15.44
CA GLY A 713 27.65 15.02 -15.58
C GLY A 713 28.41 16.35 -15.63
N LYS A 714 28.16 17.24 -14.66
CA LYS A 714 28.84 18.54 -14.52
C LYS A 714 30.07 18.50 -13.60
N LYS A 715 30.29 17.40 -12.87
CA LYS A 715 31.38 17.27 -11.90
C LYS A 715 32.63 16.72 -12.58
N THR A 716 33.80 17.19 -12.15
CA THR A 716 35.10 16.78 -12.69
C THR A 716 36.11 16.64 -11.56
N ASP A 717 36.92 15.59 -11.63
CA ASP A 717 38.11 15.41 -10.80
C ASP A 717 39.33 15.29 -11.71
N THR A 718 40.46 15.83 -11.28
CA THR A 718 41.71 15.88 -12.05
C THR A 718 42.86 15.36 -11.23
N GLN A 719 43.75 14.60 -11.86
CA GLN A 719 44.97 14.09 -11.26
C GLN A 719 46.16 14.54 -12.10
N ALA A 720 47.17 15.11 -11.45
CA ALA A 720 48.42 15.54 -12.09
C ALA A 720 49.59 14.72 -11.54
N PHE A 721 50.53 14.38 -12.41
CA PHE A 721 51.76 13.66 -12.06
C PHE A 721 52.87 13.96 -13.07
N VAL A 722 54.10 13.70 -12.66
CA VAL A 722 55.28 13.80 -13.53
C VAL A 722 55.65 12.40 -13.98
N LEU A 723 55.77 12.21 -15.29
CA LEU A 723 56.23 10.98 -15.91
C LEU A 723 57.70 11.13 -16.30
N GLU A 724 58.57 10.35 -15.67
CA GLU A 724 59.99 10.27 -15.99
C GLU A 724 60.24 9.17 -17.03
N VAL A 725 60.79 9.56 -18.17
CA VAL A 725 61.20 8.65 -19.24
C VAL A 725 62.71 8.56 -19.22
N ALA A 726 63.25 7.36 -19.05
CA ALA A 726 64.69 7.11 -19.04
C ALA A 726 65.12 6.09 -20.12
N PHE A 727 66.40 6.11 -20.47
CA PHE A 727 67.04 4.94 -21.08
C PHE A 727 67.27 3.90 -19.98
N ARG A 728 67.26 2.62 -20.35
CA ARG A 728 67.65 1.54 -19.42
C ARG A 728 69.05 1.72 -18.86
#